data_AF-A0A2G9SJA6-F1
#
_entry.id   AF-A0A2G9SJA6-F1
#
_cell.length_a   1.000
_cell.length_b   1.000
_cell.length_c   1.000
_cell.angle_alpha   90.00
_cell.angle_beta   90.00
_cell.angle_gamma   90.00
#
_symmetry.space_group_name_H-M   'P 1'
#
loop_
_entity.id
_entity.type
_entity.pdbx_description
1 polymer ?
#
loop_
_entity_poly.entity_id
_entity_poly.type
_entity_poly.pdbx_seq_one_letter_code
_entity_poly.pdbx_strand_id
1 'polypeptide(L)'
;MLGWFAHPILLNGDYPEVLKTQVNQKNTQCPSIVAPLPTFTEAEKNYILGTADFIGISHYTSRLVNVSSSSVCESSYENIGGFTTHVDPSWPTTASPWISVVPWGLRRLLNFVKEEYGKAVVSIFITGNGMPTSSTGDVFNDTARVQYLTSYINEALKAFSSDGVGIRSYIVRSLLDGFEGPEGYSQRFGLHHVDFQNANRQRTPKASAYSYSTIIANNGFPSLKTDKKFSSAKWLQSRKLASQPASEVPSKAKVVWEKFSGQTAFERDMYHYSAVSEDFKWGVSTSAYQVEGAWDEDGKGPSIWDTFTHVPGNTFENGTGDIASDSYHQLDADLYMLRGLGVNSYRFSISWSRIFPTGQGTPNDKGVDYYNRLIDGLLASNISPMVTLYHFDLPQALQDLGGWENDAVINAFNDYADFCFRTFGDRVKFWMTFHQPYTIATAGYGTGIHPPAVKDPGYAPYRIGHNLLRAHARVYHTYDDNYRGNQQGVISLSLNTNWVEPKDRTDPKDIEAADRYLQFTLGWFAHPIFINGDYPEAMKWQVANKSELQGLLSSRLPTFTDEEKTYIQGTADVFCINIYTTKIVQQKIVSLHPPSFSSDIDIVESFDDSWPTTAFYDVYRAVAWGMRRLLNWVKEEYGDVPIYVTETGLSMDSNPDFDDIARIEYYKTYIDEALKAHSLDSVNLKGYCAWSLMDTFEWDQGYRLRFGLHHVDFNNPNRPRTAKRTAIYYTEVIRNNGILQSRDDYFLYDELRPDFAWGVSSSSYQIEGAWRADGKGISIWDQFSHTESKISDGTTGDVACGSYYRIDEDVEMLKSLKVTHYRFSISWPRVLPDGTKNVVNEPGVSYYSRLIDTLLNAGITPQPCSDRGCRRDCLFKLNVCNVLSPSSSLYHNLAVRQIYLYIQVTMYHWDLPQALQNVGGWENETIVERFRDYSELLFQRLGDRVKFWITLNEPYIIAHLGYGEAVFAPGKCYETIYHNSLDLLIYAGPAHWTQAALWEGQQIEPRPPLLLFYLPSSF
;
A
#
# COMPACT_ATOMS: atom_id res chain seq x y z
N MET A 1 -13.93 23.92 8.31
CA MET A 1 -14.84 23.16 9.20
C MET A 1 -14.56 23.47 10.66
N LEU A 2 -13.50 22.91 11.28
CA LEU A 2 -13.20 23.11 12.72
C LEU A 2 -13.14 24.60 13.12
N GLY A 3 -12.44 25.42 12.33
CA GLY A 3 -12.31 26.86 12.60
C GLY A 3 -13.63 27.64 12.63
N TRP A 4 -14.71 27.14 12.02
CA TRP A 4 -16.01 27.83 12.06
C TRP A 4 -16.53 27.98 13.49
N PHE A 5 -16.28 26.99 14.35
CA PHE A 5 -16.70 27.00 15.75
C PHE A 5 -15.52 27.22 16.71
N ALA A 6 -14.34 26.70 16.39
CA ALA A 6 -13.18 26.79 17.29
C ALA A 6 -12.55 28.19 17.34
N HIS A 7 -12.46 28.93 16.22
CA HIS A 7 -11.84 30.26 16.22
C HIS A 7 -12.58 31.29 17.09
N PRO A 8 -13.92 31.44 16.97
CA PRO A 8 -14.64 32.40 17.82
C PRO A 8 -14.44 32.12 19.30
N ILE A 9 -14.47 30.84 19.70
CA ILE A 9 -14.37 30.42 21.10
C ILE A 9 -12.94 30.58 21.63
N LEU A 10 -11.93 30.20 20.86
CA LEU A 10 -10.57 30.00 21.38
C LEU A 10 -9.59 31.12 21.05
N LEU A 11 -9.87 31.98 20.07
CA LEU A 11 -8.89 32.98 19.62
C LEU A 11 -9.32 34.41 19.90
N ASN A 12 -10.27 34.95 19.14
CA ASN A 12 -10.57 36.39 19.14
C ASN A 12 -12.06 36.73 19.22
N GLY A 13 -12.94 35.76 19.50
CA GLY A 13 -14.37 36.02 19.57
C GLY A 13 -15.08 36.09 18.21
N ASP A 14 -14.36 35.99 17.09
CA ASP A 14 -14.90 36.20 15.75
C ASP A 14 -14.62 35.02 14.79
N TYR A 15 -15.33 35.00 13.66
CA TYR A 15 -15.08 34.02 12.59
C TYR A 15 -13.67 34.17 11.99
N PRO A 16 -13.06 33.09 11.48
CA PRO A 16 -11.75 33.15 10.82
C PRO A 16 -11.74 34.15 9.66
N GLU A 17 -10.68 34.96 9.54
CA GLU A 17 -10.53 35.92 8.44
C GLU A 17 -10.57 35.27 7.06
N VAL A 18 -10.01 34.06 6.95
CA VAL A 18 -10.07 33.28 5.70
C VAL A 18 -11.51 32.96 5.30
N LEU A 19 -12.37 32.60 6.26
CA LEU A 19 -13.78 32.31 6.00
C LEU A 19 -14.53 33.57 5.56
N LYS A 20 -14.35 34.69 6.30
CA LYS A 20 -14.97 35.98 5.97
C LYS A 20 -14.57 36.45 4.58
N THR A 21 -13.28 36.33 4.26
CA THR A 21 -12.74 36.74 2.96
C THR A 21 -13.29 35.87 1.83
N GLN A 22 -13.32 34.54 1.98
CA GLN A 22 -13.85 33.62 0.97
C GLN A 22 -15.33 33.83 0.71
N VAL A 23 -16.14 33.98 1.78
CA VAL A 23 -17.57 34.29 1.65
C VAL A 23 -17.79 35.61 0.92
N ASN A 24 -17.05 36.66 1.29
CA ASN A 24 -17.17 37.96 0.64
C ASN A 24 -16.76 37.91 -0.84
N GLN A 25 -15.67 37.20 -1.17
CA GLN A 25 -15.23 36.99 -2.54
C GLN A 25 -16.29 36.27 -3.37
N LYS A 26 -16.86 35.17 -2.87
CA LYS A 26 -17.91 34.42 -3.57
C LYS A 26 -19.20 35.23 -3.74
N ASN A 27 -19.65 35.94 -2.72
CA ASN A 27 -20.79 36.84 -2.84
C ASN A 27 -20.57 37.98 -3.85
N THR A 28 -19.34 38.45 -4.00
CA THR A 28 -19.00 39.49 -5.00
C THR A 28 -18.93 38.92 -6.42
N GLN A 29 -18.54 37.65 -6.57
CA GLN A 29 -18.45 36.96 -7.86
C GLN A 29 -19.82 36.49 -8.39
N CYS A 30 -20.80 36.34 -7.51
CA CYS A 30 -22.13 35.85 -7.86
C CYS A 30 -23.15 36.97 -8.07
N PRO A 31 -24.14 36.76 -8.95
CA PRO A 31 -25.18 37.75 -9.25
C PRO A 31 -26.13 38.00 -8.06
N SER A 32 -26.15 37.10 -7.08
CA SER A 32 -26.87 37.21 -5.82
C SER A 32 -25.99 36.75 -4.65
N ILE A 33 -26.37 37.15 -3.43
CA ILE A 33 -25.71 36.66 -2.21
C ILE A 33 -25.99 35.15 -2.11
N VAL A 34 -24.94 34.34 -2.21
CA VAL A 34 -25.00 32.88 -2.12
C VAL A 34 -24.71 32.36 -0.71
N ALA A 35 -24.09 33.19 0.14
CA ALA A 35 -23.77 32.83 1.52
C ALA A 35 -23.81 34.07 2.44
N PRO A 36 -24.92 34.32 3.17
CA PRO A 36 -24.95 35.37 4.17
C PRO A 36 -24.22 34.91 5.45
N LEU A 37 -23.02 35.44 5.71
CA LEU A 37 -22.30 35.20 6.97
C LEU A 37 -22.64 36.31 7.98
N PRO A 38 -23.26 35.99 9.13
CA PRO A 38 -23.53 36.97 10.17
C PRO A 38 -22.24 37.57 10.77
N THR A 39 -22.36 38.71 11.44
CA THR A 39 -21.24 39.37 12.13
C THR A 39 -21.50 39.43 13.63
N PHE A 40 -20.51 39.07 14.44
CA PHE A 40 -20.57 39.31 15.89
C PHE A 40 -20.28 40.78 16.19
N THR A 41 -21.09 41.38 17.06
CA THR A 41 -20.82 42.66 17.71
C THR A 41 -19.62 42.53 18.65
N GLU A 42 -18.96 43.63 18.99
CA GLU A 42 -17.83 43.60 19.95
C GLU A 42 -18.24 43.07 21.32
N ALA A 43 -19.49 43.27 21.74
CA ALA A 43 -20.01 42.68 22.97
C ALA A 43 -20.11 41.15 22.88
N GLU A 44 -20.59 40.63 21.75
CA GLU A 44 -20.68 39.18 21.51
C GLU A 44 -19.30 38.53 21.37
N LYS A 45 -18.36 39.18 20.67
CA LYS A 45 -16.98 38.67 20.58
C LYS A 45 -16.35 38.50 21.96
N ASN A 46 -16.49 39.49 22.83
CA ASN A 46 -16.00 39.43 24.21
C ASN A 46 -16.76 38.40 25.06
N TYR A 47 -18.03 38.14 24.75
CA TYR A 47 -18.84 37.14 25.44
C TYR A 47 -18.50 35.70 25.02
N ILE A 48 -18.15 35.47 23.75
CA ILE A 48 -17.83 34.15 23.18
C ILE A 48 -16.37 33.75 23.46
N LEU A 49 -15.46 34.73 23.51
CA LEU A 49 -14.05 34.46 23.70
C LEU A 49 -13.78 33.77 25.06
N GLY A 50 -13.14 32.61 25.00
CA GLY A 50 -12.74 31.85 26.18
C GLY A 50 -13.85 31.02 26.82
N THR A 51 -14.99 30.79 26.15
CA THR A 51 -16.11 30.01 26.69
C THR A 51 -15.92 28.48 26.64
N ALA A 52 -14.68 28.00 26.70
CA ALA A 52 -14.37 26.58 26.74
C ALA A 52 -13.12 26.29 27.58
N ASP A 53 -13.26 25.41 28.58
CA ASP A 53 -12.14 24.98 29.45
C ASP A 53 -11.23 23.93 28.77
N PHE A 54 -11.74 23.24 27.75
CA PHE A 54 -11.05 22.20 26.99
C PHE A 54 -11.59 22.16 25.56
N ILE A 55 -10.87 21.48 24.65
CA ILE A 55 -11.38 21.17 23.31
C ILE A 55 -11.72 19.69 23.20
N GLY A 56 -12.98 19.40 22.85
CA GLY A 56 -13.46 18.07 22.50
C GLY A 56 -13.36 17.84 20.99
N ILE A 57 -12.73 16.75 20.57
CA ILE A 57 -12.57 16.38 19.17
C ILE A 57 -13.22 15.02 18.91
N SER A 58 -14.18 15.00 17.99
CA SER A 58 -14.63 13.77 17.34
C SER A 58 -13.93 13.61 15.99
N HIS A 59 -13.37 12.43 15.72
CA HIS A 59 -12.71 12.14 14.45
C HIS A 59 -13.01 10.71 14.00
N TYR A 60 -13.39 10.56 12.74
CA TYR A 60 -13.81 9.29 12.16
C TYR A 60 -13.01 8.93 10.90
N THR A 61 -12.69 9.93 10.06
CA THR A 61 -11.98 9.74 8.80
C THR A 61 -11.23 11.01 8.40
N SER A 62 -10.42 10.93 7.34
CA SER A 62 -9.76 12.08 6.72
C SER A 62 -10.05 12.08 5.22
N ARG A 63 -9.95 13.26 4.59
CA ARG A 63 -10.17 13.44 3.16
C ARG A 63 -8.98 14.12 2.51
N LEU A 64 -8.72 13.76 1.26
CA LEU A 64 -7.86 14.53 0.37
C LEU A 64 -8.65 15.73 -0.15
N VAL A 65 -7.98 16.86 -0.33
CA VAL A 65 -8.62 18.12 -0.70
C VAL A 65 -7.89 18.70 -1.90
N ASN A 66 -8.62 19.00 -2.97
CA ASN A 66 -8.10 19.69 -4.14
C ASN A 66 -8.75 21.07 -4.26
N VAL A 67 -8.02 22.02 -4.87
CA VAL A 67 -8.58 23.34 -5.21
C VAL A 67 -9.66 23.17 -6.26
N SER A 68 -10.80 23.80 -6.05
CA SER A 68 -11.90 23.87 -7.02
C SER A 68 -11.98 25.27 -7.59
N SER A 69 -11.85 25.40 -8.92
CA SER A 69 -12.02 26.65 -9.65
C SER A 69 -13.45 26.89 -10.13
N SER A 70 -14.43 26.18 -9.55
CA SER A 70 -15.84 26.28 -9.95
C SER A 70 -16.35 27.72 -9.92
N SER A 71 -16.85 28.19 -11.06
CA SER A 71 -17.54 29.47 -11.24
C SER A 71 -19.04 29.38 -10.92
N VAL A 72 -19.50 28.24 -10.39
CA VAL A 72 -20.90 27.99 -10.10
C VAL A 72 -21.30 28.77 -8.85
N CYS A 73 -22.48 29.40 -8.87
CA CYS A 73 -23.02 30.18 -7.76
C CYS A 73 -23.96 29.36 -6.88
N GLU A 74 -23.47 28.22 -6.40
CA GLU A 74 -24.17 27.35 -5.46
C GLU A 74 -23.83 27.71 -4.01
N SER A 75 -24.82 27.67 -3.12
CA SER A 75 -24.68 27.92 -1.68
C SER A 75 -24.10 26.74 -0.90
N SER A 76 -23.27 25.90 -1.52
CA SER A 76 -22.68 24.71 -0.90
C SER A 76 -21.35 25.02 -0.20
N TYR A 77 -21.06 24.26 0.86
CA TYR A 77 -19.86 24.45 1.70
C TYR A 77 -18.55 24.29 0.91
N GLU A 78 -18.47 23.29 0.02
CA GLU A 78 -17.32 23.05 -0.85
C GLU A 78 -17.12 24.18 -1.88
N ASN A 79 -18.21 24.65 -2.49
CA ASN A 79 -18.16 25.73 -3.47
C ASN A 79 -17.74 27.07 -2.83
N ILE A 80 -18.29 27.41 -1.67
CA ILE A 80 -17.92 28.63 -0.93
C ILE A 80 -16.45 28.55 -0.49
N GLY A 81 -16.01 27.38 -0.02
CA GLY A 81 -14.63 27.14 0.41
C GLY A 81 -13.61 27.05 -0.73
N GLY A 82 -14.04 26.87 -1.98
CA GLY A 82 -13.17 26.77 -3.15
C GLY A 82 -12.36 25.47 -3.21
N PHE A 83 -12.93 24.37 -2.72
CA PHE A 83 -12.27 23.07 -2.72
C PHE A 83 -13.24 21.94 -3.06
N THR A 84 -12.71 20.79 -3.48
CA THR A 84 -13.43 19.51 -3.50
C THR A 84 -12.75 18.52 -2.58
N THR A 85 -13.54 17.61 -2.00
CA THR A 85 -13.01 16.54 -1.18
C THR A 85 -13.11 15.19 -1.88
N HIS A 86 -12.10 14.34 -1.70
CA HIS A 86 -12.09 12.97 -2.19
C HIS A 86 -11.40 12.04 -1.20
N VAL A 87 -11.57 10.73 -1.40
CA VAL A 87 -10.87 9.67 -0.68
C VAL A 87 -10.02 8.90 -1.68
N ASP A 88 -8.86 8.42 -1.23
CA ASP A 88 -8.05 7.52 -2.04
C ASP A 88 -8.76 6.16 -2.16
N PRO A 89 -9.01 5.65 -3.38
CA PRO A 89 -9.67 4.36 -3.57
C PRO A 89 -8.96 3.17 -2.92
N SER A 90 -7.66 3.28 -2.62
CA SER A 90 -6.89 2.26 -1.93
C SER A 90 -7.13 2.22 -0.42
N TRP A 91 -7.74 3.25 0.18
CA TRP A 91 -7.99 3.28 1.62
C TRP A 91 -9.11 2.31 2.01
N PRO A 92 -8.94 1.51 3.09
CA PRO A 92 -9.98 0.57 3.51
C PRO A 92 -11.30 1.29 3.81
N THR A 93 -12.39 0.76 3.26
CA THR A 93 -13.76 1.26 3.48
C THR A 93 -14.40 0.60 4.69
N THR A 94 -15.45 1.22 5.23
CA THR A 94 -16.27 0.63 6.31
C THR A 94 -17.69 0.36 5.81
N ALA A 95 -18.58 -0.09 6.69
CA ALA A 95 -20.00 -0.23 6.34
C ALA A 95 -20.68 1.13 6.07
N SER A 96 -20.03 2.23 6.46
CA SER A 96 -20.46 3.58 6.10
C SER A 96 -19.69 4.09 4.89
N PRO A 97 -20.37 4.58 3.84
CA PRO A 97 -19.72 5.06 2.62
C PRO A 97 -18.89 6.34 2.85
N TRP A 98 -19.11 7.06 3.95
CA TRP A 98 -18.38 8.29 4.24
C TRP A 98 -17.16 8.11 5.14
N ILE A 99 -16.95 6.91 5.72
CA ILE A 99 -15.81 6.61 6.61
C ILE A 99 -14.83 5.66 5.91
N SER A 100 -13.64 6.19 5.61
CA SER A 100 -12.44 5.42 5.26
C SER A 100 -11.51 5.32 6.48
N VAL A 101 -10.75 4.23 6.58
CA VAL A 101 -9.82 3.97 7.67
C VAL A 101 -8.50 4.72 7.42
N VAL A 102 -8.30 5.85 8.12
CA VAL A 102 -7.17 6.77 7.92
C VAL A 102 -6.57 7.19 9.28
N PRO A 103 -5.90 6.27 9.99
CA PRO A 103 -5.50 6.49 11.39
C PRO A 103 -4.54 7.68 11.57
N TRP A 104 -3.54 7.82 10.70
CA TRP A 104 -2.56 8.93 10.76
C TRP A 104 -3.22 10.31 10.69
N GLY A 105 -4.43 10.39 10.13
CA GLY A 105 -5.21 11.63 10.06
C GLY A 105 -5.61 12.16 11.43
N LEU A 106 -5.87 11.28 12.41
CA LEU A 106 -6.14 11.67 13.79
C LEU A 106 -4.92 12.37 14.41
N ARG A 107 -3.73 11.76 14.30
CA ARG A 107 -2.47 12.34 14.81
C ARG A 107 -2.18 13.71 14.17
N ARG A 108 -2.38 13.84 12.85
CA ARG A 108 -2.19 15.13 12.15
C ARG A 108 -3.19 16.18 12.62
N LEU A 109 -4.48 15.83 12.79
CA LEU A 109 -5.48 16.74 13.32
C LEU A 109 -5.14 17.20 14.75
N LEU A 110 -4.71 16.27 15.60
CA LEU A 110 -4.31 16.58 16.98
C LEU A 110 -3.11 17.55 17.04
N ASN A 111 -2.12 17.35 16.17
CA ASN A 111 -1.01 18.30 16.03
C ASN A 111 -1.47 19.65 15.48
N PHE A 112 -2.33 19.68 14.47
CA PHE A 112 -2.92 20.92 13.98
C PHE A 112 -3.64 21.70 15.08
N VAL A 113 -4.45 21.01 15.91
CA VAL A 113 -5.14 21.64 17.04
C VAL A 113 -4.16 22.19 18.08
N LYS A 114 -3.08 21.45 18.38
CA LYS A 114 -2.02 21.90 19.28
C LYS A 114 -1.33 23.16 18.75
N GLU A 115 -0.95 23.20 17.47
CA GLU A 115 -0.24 24.34 16.90
C GLU A 115 -1.14 25.57 16.75
N GLU A 116 -2.38 25.39 16.27
CA GLU A 116 -3.31 26.50 16.04
C GLU A 116 -3.94 27.06 17.34
N TYR A 117 -4.34 26.18 18.27
CA TYR A 117 -5.13 26.56 19.44
C TYR A 117 -4.42 26.32 20.78
N GLY A 118 -3.20 25.75 20.79
CA GLY A 118 -2.51 25.35 22.02
C GLY A 118 -2.11 26.49 22.96
N LYS A 119 -2.09 27.75 22.49
CA LYS A 119 -1.91 28.92 23.36
C LYS A 119 -3.16 29.25 24.18
N ALA A 120 -4.33 28.89 23.69
CA ALA A 120 -5.62 29.17 24.30
C ALA A 120 -6.22 27.95 25.03
N VAL A 121 -5.82 26.74 24.66
CA VAL A 121 -6.36 25.48 25.19
C VAL A 121 -5.36 24.77 26.09
N VAL A 122 -5.83 24.35 27.27
CA VAL A 122 -5.00 23.64 28.27
C VAL A 122 -4.97 22.12 28.04
N SER A 123 -6.03 21.53 27.46
CA SER A 123 -6.18 20.07 27.29
C SER A 123 -7.06 19.68 26.09
N ILE A 124 -6.71 18.59 25.39
CA ILE A 124 -7.48 18.01 24.27
C ILE A 124 -8.14 16.70 24.73
N PHE A 125 -9.43 16.54 24.44
CA PHE A 125 -10.21 15.34 24.72
C PHE A 125 -10.69 14.72 23.41
N ILE A 126 -10.31 13.48 23.12
CA ILE A 126 -10.93 12.74 22.01
C ILE A 126 -12.28 12.23 22.53
N THR A 127 -13.35 12.90 22.12
CA THR A 127 -14.72 12.71 22.64
C THR A 127 -15.56 11.75 21.80
N GLY A 128 -15.07 11.34 20.63
CA GLY A 128 -15.72 10.35 19.77
C GLY A 128 -14.79 9.84 18.67
N ASN A 129 -14.57 8.53 18.62
CA ASN A 129 -13.90 7.83 17.53
C ASN A 129 -14.46 6.42 17.38
N GLY A 130 -14.61 5.92 16.16
CA GLY A 130 -15.11 4.57 15.92
C GLY A 130 -15.51 4.35 14.47
N MET A 131 -15.82 3.11 14.11
CA MET A 131 -16.30 2.76 12.77
C MET A 131 -17.49 1.80 12.82
N PRO A 132 -18.43 1.92 11.85
CA PRO A 132 -19.53 0.99 11.73
C PRO A 132 -19.11 -0.30 11.04
N THR A 133 -19.72 -1.41 11.46
CA THR A 133 -19.72 -2.68 10.73
C THR A 133 -21.08 -2.94 10.12
N SER A 134 -21.14 -3.86 9.15
CA SER A 134 -22.40 -4.29 8.56
C SER A 134 -23.31 -4.92 9.61
N SER A 135 -24.61 -4.79 9.41
CA SER A 135 -25.65 -5.52 10.16
C SER A 135 -25.81 -6.98 9.69
N THR A 136 -25.18 -7.35 8.58
CA THR A 136 -25.17 -8.71 8.01
C THR A 136 -23.79 -9.36 8.14
N GLY A 137 -23.76 -10.70 8.18
CA GLY A 137 -22.51 -11.48 8.33
C GLY A 137 -22.17 -11.81 9.79
N ASP A 138 -20.88 -12.00 10.08
CA ASP A 138 -20.40 -12.24 11.44
C ASP A 138 -20.37 -10.92 12.24
N VAL A 139 -21.38 -10.74 13.07
CA VAL A 139 -21.56 -9.53 13.90
C VAL A 139 -20.74 -9.54 15.20
N PHE A 140 -20.15 -10.68 15.57
CA PHE A 140 -19.42 -10.84 16.83
C PHE A 140 -17.91 -10.74 16.63
N ASN A 141 -17.37 -11.31 15.56
CA ASN A 141 -15.94 -11.22 15.23
C ASN A 141 -15.63 -10.02 14.33
N ASP A 142 -15.79 -8.82 14.88
CA ASP A 142 -15.60 -7.55 14.19
C ASP A 142 -14.11 -7.15 14.07
N THR A 143 -13.29 -8.02 13.49
CA THR A 143 -11.83 -7.85 13.40
C THR A 143 -11.42 -6.53 12.72
N ALA A 144 -12.19 -6.05 11.75
CA ALA A 144 -11.95 -4.75 11.12
C ALA A 144 -12.06 -3.58 12.13
N ARG A 145 -13.01 -3.63 13.08
CA ARG A 145 -13.12 -2.63 14.14
C ARG A 145 -11.96 -2.75 15.13
N VAL A 146 -11.52 -3.97 15.45
CA VAL A 146 -10.32 -4.20 16.28
C VAL A 146 -9.10 -3.51 15.68
N GLN A 147 -8.86 -3.71 14.37
CA GLN A 147 -7.74 -3.08 13.65
C GLN A 147 -7.88 -1.54 13.59
N TYR A 148 -9.08 -1.03 13.33
CA TYR A 148 -9.37 0.40 13.34
C TYR A 148 -9.06 1.03 14.71
N LEU A 149 -9.61 0.48 15.79
CA LEU A 149 -9.38 1.01 17.14
C LEU A 149 -7.91 0.92 17.53
N THR A 150 -7.26 -0.21 17.25
CA THR A 150 -5.85 -0.42 17.55
C THR A 150 -4.97 0.61 16.85
N SER A 151 -5.19 0.87 15.56
CA SER A 151 -4.40 1.83 14.79
C SER A 151 -4.66 3.28 15.20
N TYR A 152 -5.93 3.70 15.38
CA TYR A 152 -6.24 5.07 15.81
C TYR A 152 -5.80 5.38 17.25
N ILE A 153 -5.93 4.42 18.18
CA ILE A 153 -5.41 4.58 19.54
C ILE A 153 -3.88 4.68 19.50
N ASN A 154 -3.20 3.93 18.64
CA ASN A 154 -1.75 4.03 18.50
C ASN A 154 -1.31 5.39 17.94
N GLU A 155 -2.07 5.98 17.01
CA GLU A 155 -1.82 7.34 16.53
C GLU A 155 -2.07 8.41 17.59
N ALA A 156 -3.09 8.24 18.44
CA ALA A 156 -3.28 9.09 19.61
C ALA A 156 -2.11 8.94 20.62
N LEU A 157 -1.61 7.72 20.82
CA LEU A 157 -0.44 7.45 21.66
C LEU A 157 0.82 8.11 21.10
N LYS A 158 1.06 8.06 19.77
CA LYS A 158 2.16 8.78 19.12
C LYS A 158 2.03 10.29 19.27
N ALA A 159 0.83 10.84 19.07
CA ALA A 159 0.57 12.26 19.29
C ALA A 159 0.90 12.68 20.74
N PHE A 160 0.58 11.83 21.72
CA PHE A 160 0.92 12.06 23.11
C PHE A 160 2.44 11.94 23.39
N SER A 161 3.04 10.77 23.13
CA SER A 161 4.40 10.45 23.54
C SER A 161 5.47 11.08 22.65
N SER A 162 5.25 11.13 21.33
CA SER A 162 6.25 11.59 20.36
C SER A 162 6.09 13.07 20.02
N ASP A 163 4.85 13.56 19.93
CA ASP A 163 4.59 14.93 19.46
C ASP A 163 4.28 15.93 20.59
N GLY A 164 4.13 15.43 21.83
CA GLY A 164 3.85 16.25 23.01
C GLY A 164 2.46 16.90 22.98
N VAL A 165 1.47 16.27 22.33
CA VAL A 165 0.09 16.74 22.33
C VAL A 165 -0.56 16.45 23.70
N GLY A 166 -1.22 17.45 24.28
CA GLY A 166 -1.88 17.38 25.59
C GLY A 166 -3.20 16.59 25.62
N ILE A 167 -3.18 15.33 25.18
CA ILE A 167 -4.36 14.45 25.13
C ILE A 167 -4.72 13.94 26.52
N ARG A 168 -6.01 13.99 26.88
CA ARG A 168 -6.54 13.61 28.19
C ARG A 168 -7.50 12.42 28.18
N SER A 169 -8.15 12.16 27.05
CA SER A 169 -9.13 11.08 26.94
C SER A 169 -9.12 10.42 25.58
N TYR A 170 -9.60 9.18 25.55
CA TYR A 170 -10.01 8.48 24.34
C TYR A 170 -11.37 7.85 24.58
N ILE A 171 -12.40 8.38 23.92
CA ILE A 171 -13.79 7.94 24.06
C ILE A 171 -14.23 7.26 22.76
N VAL A 172 -14.46 5.95 22.82
CA VAL A 172 -14.96 5.16 21.69
C VAL A 172 -16.46 5.40 21.47
N ARG A 173 -16.86 5.60 20.22
CA ARG A 173 -18.25 5.53 19.76
C ARG A 173 -18.47 4.13 19.16
N SER A 174 -19.35 3.29 19.69
CA SER A 174 -20.25 3.49 20.85
C SER A 174 -20.21 2.30 21.82
N LEU A 175 -20.79 2.47 23.01
CA LEU A 175 -20.92 1.37 23.98
C LEU A 175 -21.68 0.16 23.38
N LEU A 176 -22.80 0.44 22.70
CA LEU A 176 -23.69 -0.54 22.11
C LEU A 176 -24.23 -0.10 20.75
N ASP A 177 -24.67 -1.06 19.94
CA ASP A 177 -25.36 -0.79 18.68
C ASP A 177 -26.66 -0.02 18.96
N GLY A 178 -26.99 0.97 18.14
CA GLY A 178 -28.19 1.80 18.28
C GLY A 178 -28.77 2.26 16.95
N PHE A 179 -29.66 3.25 17.02
CA PHE A 179 -30.25 3.88 15.83
C PHE A 179 -29.26 4.91 15.26
N GLU A 180 -28.83 4.77 14.00
CA GLU A 180 -27.74 5.57 13.40
C GLU A 180 -28.25 6.65 12.42
N GLY A 181 -29.30 7.38 12.81
CA GLY A 181 -29.84 8.49 12.02
C GLY A 181 -30.52 8.01 10.73
N PRO A 182 -30.26 8.62 9.55
CA PRO A 182 -30.90 8.21 8.29
C PRO A 182 -30.65 6.76 7.89
N GLU A 183 -29.63 6.12 8.44
CA GLU A 183 -29.25 4.73 8.16
C GLU A 183 -30.05 3.70 8.98
N GLY A 184 -30.91 4.17 9.90
CA GLY A 184 -31.72 3.31 10.75
C GLY A 184 -30.87 2.35 11.58
N TYR A 185 -31.10 1.05 11.42
CA TYR A 185 -30.34 -0.01 12.07
C TYR A 185 -29.43 -0.79 11.10
N SER A 186 -29.16 -0.27 9.90
CA SER A 186 -28.30 -0.97 8.93
C SER A 186 -26.81 -0.93 9.32
N GLN A 187 -26.38 0.11 10.04
CA GLN A 187 -25.02 0.31 10.55
C GLN A 187 -24.90 -0.02 12.04
N ARG A 188 -23.73 -0.51 12.46
CA ARG A 188 -23.46 -0.97 13.82
C ARG A 188 -22.19 -0.33 14.36
N PHE A 189 -22.25 0.64 15.26
CA PHE A 189 -21.06 1.26 15.88
C PHE A 189 -20.66 0.64 17.23
N GLY A 190 -21.52 -0.18 17.84
CA GLY A 190 -21.35 -0.64 19.20
C GLY A 190 -20.20 -1.62 19.39
N LEU A 191 -19.51 -1.49 20.51
CA LEU A 191 -18.66 -2.56 21.07
C LEU A 191 -19.50 -3.77 21.52
N HIS A 192 -20.76 -3.53 21.89
CA HIS A 192 -21.72 -4.58 22.19
C HIS A 192 -22.79 -4.64 21.10
N HIS A 193 -23.04 -5.86 20.63
CA HIS A 193 -24.17 -6.17 19.77
C HIS A 193 -25.48 -6.08 20.55
N VAL A 194 -26.50 -5.47 19.93
CA VAL A 194 -27.89 -5.52 20.41
C VAL A 194 -28.72 -6.28 19.39
N ASP A 195 -29.38 -7.34 19.84
CA ASP A 195 -30.36 -8.03 19.01
C ASP A 195 -31.65 -7.22 18.97
N PHE A 196 -31.92 -6.60 17.81
CA PHE A 196 -33.10 -5.75 17.64
C PHE A 196 -34.40 -6.52 17.34
N GLN A 197 -34.32 -7.83 17.06
CA GLN A 197 -35.47 -8.70 16.86
C GLN A 197 -35.93 -9.32 18.18
N ASN A 198 -35.03 -9.43 19.15
CA ASN A 198 -35.33 -9.91 20.49
C ASN A 198 -35.92 -8.79 21.37
N ALA A 199 -37.11 -9.02 21.94
CA ALA A 199 -37.77 -8.09 22.86
C ALA A 199 -36.92 -7.77 24.11
N ASN A 200 -36.05 -8.70 24.52
CA ASN A 200 -35.12 -8.48 25.64
C ASN A 200 -33.93 -7.60 25.27
N ARG A 201 -33.74 -7.26 23.99
CA ARG A 201 -32.63 -6.42 23.49
C ARG A 201 -31.29 -6.86 24.07
N GLN A 202 -31.01 -8.16 24.01
CA GLN A 202 -29.83 -8.74 24.68
C GLN A 202 -28.55 -8.02 24.21
N ARG A 203 -27.67 -7.68 25.16
CA ARG A 203 -26.36 -7.09 24.86
C ARG A 203 -25.27 -8.15 24.90
N THR A 204 -24.52 -8.26 23.81
CA THR A 204 -23.47 -9.28 23.66
C THR A 204 -22.15 -8.61 23.25
N PRO A 205 -21.05 -8.77 23.99
CA PRO A 205 -19.76 -8.17 23.64
C PRO A 205 -19.23 -8.72 22.31
N LYS A 206 -18.67 -7.85 21.47
CA LYS A 206 -17.96 -8.20 20.23
C LYS A 206 -16.45 -8.36 20.49
N ALA A 207 -15.69 -8.86 19.52
CA ALA A 207 -14.23 -8.98 19.61
C ALA A 207 -13.54 -7.65 19.95
N SER A 208 -14.03 -6.54 19.40
CA SER A 208 -13.58 -5.18 19.72
C SER A 208 -13.78 -4.79 21.19
N ALA A 209 -14.82 -5.27 21.88
CA ALA A 209 -15.02 -5.03 23.31
C ALA A 209 -13.90 -5.66 24.14
N TYR A 210 -13.53 -6.91 23.84
CA TYR A 210 -12.44 -7.61 24.52
C TYR A 210 -11.07 -6.97 24.23
N SER A 211 -10.82 -6.60 22.97
CA SER A 211 -9.59 -5.91 22.58
C SER A 211 -9.47 -4.56 23.29
N TYR A 212 -10.51 -3.75 23.29
CA TYR A 212 -10.50 -2.43 23.94
C TYR A 212 -10.35 -2.55 25.47
N SER A 213 -11.05 -3.49 26.12
CA SER A 213 -10.86 -3.79 27.55
C SER A 213 -9.42 -4.17 27.90
N THR A 214 -8.73 -4.88 26.99
CA THR A 214 -7.32 -5.24 27.15
C THR A 214 -6.40 -4.02 27.01
N ILE A 215 -6.65 -3.13 26.04
CA ILE A 215 -5.90 -1.89 25.88
C ILE A 215 -6.04 -1.01 27.13
N ILE A 216 -7.28 -0.85 27.64
CA ILE A 216 -7.55 -0.07 28.86
C ILE A 216 -6.82 -0.67 30.06
N ALA A 217 -6.88 -1.99 30.24
CA ALA A 217 -6.21 -2.67 31.35
C ALA A 217 -4.69 -2.47 31.36
N ASN A 218 -4.08 -2.30 30.18
CA ASN A 218 -2.65 -2.03 30.04
C ASN A 218 -2.32 -0.53 29.89
N ASN A 219 -3.33 0.35 29.94
CA ASN A 219 -3.19 1.78 29.70
C ASN A 219 -2.46 2.13 28.38
N GLY A 220 -2.58 1.29 27.34
CA GLY A 220 -1.80 1.42 26.11
C GLY A 220 -1.37 0.07 25.54
N PHE A 221 -0.19 0.04 24.91
CA PHE A 221 0.38 -1.13 24.24
C PHE A 221 1.75 -1.50 24.84
N PRO A 222 1.85 -2.47 25.76
CA PRO A 222 3.11 -2.78 26.42
C PRO A 222 4.13 -3.42 25.45
N SER A 223 5.41 -3.06 25.61
CA SER A 223 6.53 -3.60 24.83
C SER A 223 6.72 -5.12 25.04
N LEU A 224 6.68 -5.88 23.94
CA LEU A 224 7.16 -7.26 23.92
C LEU A 224 8.69 -7.24 23.70
N LYS A 225 9.46 -7.49 24.76
CA LYS A 225 10.92 -7.70 24.63
C LYS A 225 11.17 -8.89 23.71
N THR A 226 11.71 -8.64 22.52
CA THR A 226 12.23 -9.67 21.62
C THR A 226 13.70 -9.39 21.33
N ASP A 227 14.56 -10.16 21.98
CA ASP A 227 16.01 -10.17 21.73
C ASP A 227 16.30 -11.03 20.49
N LYS A 228 16.74 -10.42 19.38
CA LYS A 228 17.48 -11.15 18.34
C LYS A 228 18.69 -10.33 17.87
N LYS A 229 19.88 -10.84 18.19
CA LYS A 229 21.17 -10.40 17.63
C LYS A 229 21.47 -11.21 16.37
N PHE A 230 21.86 -10.53 15.29
CA PHE A 230 22.45 -11.17 14.10
C PHE A 230 23.93 -10.82 14.01
N SER A 231 24.77 -11.81 13.67
CA SER A 231 26.21 -11.66 13.45
C SER A 231 26.54 -11.57 11.97
N SER A 232 27.46 -10.69 11.61
CA SER A 232 28.01 -10.51 10.26
C SER A 232 28.78 -11.74 9.77
N ALA A 233 28.50 -12.22 8.56
CA ALA A 233 29.27 -13.28 7.89
C ALA A 233 30.15 -12.71 6.77
N LYS A 234 31.38 -13.23 6.66
CA LYS A 234 32.28 -13.06 5.51
C LYS A 234 31.79 -13.90 4.34
N TRP A 235 32.18 -13.51 3.12
CA TRP A 235 32.02 -14.27 1.88
C TRP A 235 32.25 -15.77 2.13
N LEU A 236 31.19 -16.56 1.98
CA LEU A 236 31.23 -18.02 2.11
C LEU A 236 32.20 -18.58 1.06
N GLN A 237 33.17 -19.37 1.52
CA GLN A 237 33.87 -20.32 0.65
C GLN A 237 32.82 -21.30 0.09
N SER A 238 32.64 -21.34 -1.23
CA SER A 238 31.70 -22.26 -1.87
C SER A 238 32.07 -23.70 -1.55
N ARG A 239 31.09 -24.51 -1.16
CA ARG A 239 31.22 -25.97 -1.13
C ARG A 239 30.64 -26.49 -2.44
N LYS A 240 31.38 -27.38 -3.11
CA LYS A 240 30.90 -28.11 -4.28
C LYS A 240 29.57 -28.79 -3.94
N LEU A 241 28.52 -28.49 -4.70
CA LEU A 241 27.17 -29.01 -4.47
C LEU A 241 27.17 -30.54 -4.62
N ALA A 242 26.49 -31.24 -3.72
CA ALA A 242 26.36 -32.70 -3.80
C ALA A 242 25.33 -33.09 -4.87
N SER A 243 25.60 -34.17 -5.59
CA SER A 243 24.69 -34.73 -6.60
C SER A 243 23.32 -35.04 -5.99
N GLN A 244 22.26 -34.57 -6.63
CA GLN A 244 20.87 -34.82 -6.24
C GLN A 244 20.20 -35.83 -7.20
N PRO A 245 19.22 -36.62 -6.72
CA PRO A 245 18.43 -37.47 -7.62
C PRO A 245 17.71 -36.63 -8.68
N ALA A 246 17.39 -37.25 -9.82
CA ALA A 246 16.60 -36.59 -10.87
C ALA A 246 15.30 -36.01 -10.31
N SER A 247 14.92 -34.82 -10.78
CA SER A 247 13.66 -34.19 -10.37
C SER A 247 12.46 -35.03 -10.77
N GLU A 248 11.45 -35.06 -9.89
CA GLU A 248 10.20 -35.78 -10.13
C GLU A 248 9.38 -35.07 -11.23
N VAL A 249 8.45 -35.79 -11.85
CA VAL A 249 7.52 -35.22 -12.84
C VAL A 249 6.09 -35.52 -12.38
N PRO A 250 5.34 -34.53 -11.87
CA PRO A 250 5.72 -33.11 -11.69
C PRO A 250 6.72 -32.92 -10.55
N SER A 251 7.49 -31.85 -10.61
CA SER A 251 8.53 -31.56 -9.62
C SER A 251 7.97 -31.35 -8.21
N LYS A 252 8.82 -31.58 -7.21
CA LYS A 252 8.50 -31.34 -5.79
C LYS A 252 8.19 -29.88 -5.51
N ALA A 253 8.76 -28.96 -6.29
CA ALA A 253 8.53 -27.53 -6.18
C ALA A 253 7.07 -27.13 -6.51
N LYS A 254 6.23 -28.06 -6.97
CA LYS A 254 4.78 -27.81 -7.08
C LYS A 254 4.10 -27.41 -5.78
N VAL A 255 4.71 -27.76 -4.64
CA VAL A 255 4.26 -27.34 -3.31
C VAL A 255 4.18 -25.81 -3.16
N VAL A 256 4.88 -25.04 -4.00
CA VAL A 256 4.82 -23.57 -3.98
C VAL A 256 3.41 -23.08 -4.32
N TRP A 257 2.74 -23.66 -5.32
CA TRP A 257 1.36 -23.27 -5.64
C TRP A 257 0.40 -23.60 -4.48
N GLU A 258 0.58 -24.74 -3.82
CA GLU A 258 -0.19 -25.12 -2.63
C GLU A 258 0.05 -24.14 -1.46
N LYS A 259 1.32 -23.86 -1.14
CA LYS A 259 1.74 -22.94 -0.06
C LYS A 259 1.08 -21.58 -0.17
N PHE A 260 0.99 -21.02 -1.37
CA PHE A 260 0.46 -19.68 -1.62
C PHE A 260 -1.01 -19.66 -2.07
N SER A 261 -1.67 -20.82 -2.22
CA SER A 261 -3.05 -20.92 -2.70
C SER A 261 -4.09 -20.34 -1.73
N GLY A 262 -3.87 -20.48 -0.43
CA GLY A 262 -4.77 -20.00 0.63
C GLY A 262 -4.56 -18.54 1.05
N GLN A 263 -3.57 -17.86 0.49
CA GLN A 263 -3.26 -16.47 0.83
C GLN A 263 -4.31 -15.53 0.21
N THR A 264 -4.94 -14.70 1.04
CA THR A 264 -5.86 -13.66 0.57
C THR A 264 -5.11 -12.56 -0.18
N ALA A 265 -5.80 -11.78 -1.03
CA ALA A 265 -5.19 -10.63 -1.71
C ALA A 265 -4.61 -9.62 -0.70
N PHE A 266 -5.29 -9.39 0.42
CA PHE A 266 -4.81 -8.54 1.50
C PHE A 266 -3.50 -9.05 2.13
N GLU A 267 -3.41 -10.34 2.46
CA GLU A 267 -2.18 -10.93 3.02
C GLU A 267 -1.03 -10.97 2.01
N ARG A 268 -1.35 -11.12 0.72
CA ARG A 268 -0.38 -11.08 -0.38
C ARG A 268 0.21 -9.67 -0.52
N ASP A 269 -0.66 -8.66 -0.56
CA ASP A 269 -0.28 -7.28 -0.85
C ASP A 269 0.14 -6.50 0.42
N MET A 270 0.06 -7.11 1.59
CA MET A 270 0.54 -6.53 2.84
C MET A 270 2.04 -6.31 2.77
N TYR A 271 2.45 -5.05 2.96
CA TYR A 271 3.84 -4.63 2.85
C TYR A 271 4.70 -5.17 4.00
N HIS A 272 5.90 -5.67 3.69
CA HIS A 272 6.86 -6.20 4.64
C HIS A 272 8.05 -5.26 4.81
N TYR A 273 8.08 -4.59 5.96
CA TYR A 273 9.20 -3.73 6.32
C TYR A 273 10.33 -4.55 6.94
N SER A 274 11.44 -4.70 6.21
CA SER A 274 12.63 -5.36 6.71
C SER A 274 13.90 -4.81 6.08
N ALA A 275 15.01 -5.06 6.78
CA ALA A 275 16.36 -4.85 6.28
C ALA A 275 17.06 -6.19 6.09
N VAL A 276 18.01 -6.23 5.16
CA VAL A 276 18.90 -7.36 4.91
C VAL A 276 20.22 -7.19 5.68
N SER A 277 21.08 -8.19 5.59
CA SER A 277 22.42 -8.14 6.19
C SER A 277 23.35 -7.18 5.45
N GLU A 278 24.38 -6.67 6.12
CA GLU A 278 25.33 -5.69 5.54
C GLU A 278 26.11 -6.23 4.32
N ASP A 279 26.23 -7.55 4.18
CA ASP A 279 26.89 -8.21 3.06
C ASP A 279 26.03 -8.32 1.79
N PHE A 280 24.73 -7.99 1.88
CA PHE A 280 23.80 -8.06 0.76
C PHE A 280 24.24 -7.17 -0.41
N LYS A 281 24.14 -7.69 -1.63
CA LYS A 281 24.55 -6.97 -2.84
C LYS A 281 23.39 -6.21 -3.44
N TRP A 282 23.39 -4.90 -3.19
CA TRP A 282 22.54 -3.97 -3.92
C TRP A 282 23.29 -3.49 -5.15
N GLY A 283 22.70 -3.73 -6.31
CA GLY A 283 23.36 -3.46 -7.57
C GLY A 283 22.44 -2.87 -8.62
N VAL A 284 23.05 -2.50 -9.72
CA VAL A 284 22.36 -2.08 -10.93
C VAL A 284 23.10 -2.66 -12.12
N SER A 285 22.38 -2.87 -13.21
CA SER A 285 22.87 -3.68 -14.32
C SER A 285 22.82 -2.91 -15.64
N THR A 286 23.77 -3.20 -16.53
CA THR A 286 23.80 -2.80 -17.95
C THR A 286 24.35 -3.94 -18.82
N SER A 287 24.30 -3.76 -20.13
CA SER A 287 24.97 -4.62 -21.11
C SER A 287 25.80 -3.79 -22.08
N ALA A 288 26.86 -4.38 -22.63
CA ALA A 288 27.80 -3.71 -23.52
C ALA A 288 27.11 -3.13 -24.75
N TYR A 289 26.38 -3.96 -25.51
CA TYR A 289 25.73 -3.50 -26.74
C TYR A 289 24.69 -2.39 -26.51
N GLN A 290 23.99 -2.44 -25.38
CA GLN A 290 22.90 -1.50 -25.12
C GLN A 290 23.38 -0.13 -24.62
N VAL A 291 24.61 -0.02 -24.08
CA VAL A 291 25.11 1.24 -23.49
C VAL A 291 26.44 1.75 -24.06
N GLU A 292 27.36 0.89 -24.52
CA GLU A 292 28.71 1.31 -24.88
C GLU A 292 28.76 2.22 -26.11
N GLY A 293 28.11 1.83 -27.20
CA GLY A 293 28.30 2.46 -28.50
C GLY A 293 29.71 2.24 -29.06
N ALA A 294 30.18 3.19 -29.87
CA ALA A 294 31.51 3.18 -30.48
C ALA A 294 31.80 1.85 -31.20
N TRP A 295 30.87 1.45 -32.07
CA TRP A 295 30.80 0.10 -32.62
C TRP A 295 31.98 -0.28 -33.52
N ASP A 296 32.58 0.70 -34.20
CA ASP A 296 33.71 0.57 -35.15
C ASP A 296 34.93 1.44 -34.76
N GLU A 297 34.98 1.91 -33.51
CA GLU A 297 36.08 2.74 -33.01
C GLU A 297 37.17 1.92 -32.31
N ASP A 298 38.38 2.47 -32.27
CA ASP A 298 39.53 1.94 -31.53
C ASP A 298 39.82 0.44 -31.79
N GLY A 299 39.51 -0.02 -33.00
CA GLY A 299 39.78 -1.38 -33.44
C GLY A 299 38.75 -2.43 -33.00
N LYS A 300 37.59 -2.05 -32.43
CA LYS A 300 36.49 -2.98 -32.19
C LYS A 300 36.02 -3.62 -33.51
N GLY A 301 35.80 -4.93 -33.49
CA GLY A 301 35.18 -5.65 -34.61
C GLY A 301 33.64 -5.64 -34.56
N PRO A 302 32.95 -5.95 -35.66
CA PRO A 302 31.50 -6.05 -35.67
C PRO A 302 31.04 -7.29 -34.88
N SER A 303 29.98 -7.10 -34.10
CA SER A 303 29.18 -8.16 -33.51
C SER A 303 27.99 -8.53 -34.40
N ILE A 304 27.32 -9.63 -34.07
CA ILE A 304 26.08 -10.04 -34.75
C ILE A 304 24.94 -9.03 -34.58
N TRP A 305 24.96 -8.21 -33.53
CA TRP A 305 23.98 -7.14 -33.37
C TRP A 305 24.30 -5.93 -34.26
N ASP A 306 25.58 -5.59 -34.45
CA ASP A 306 25.99 -4.53 -35.38
C ASP A 306 25.45 -4.82 -36.79
N THR A 307 25.73 -6.02 -37.31
CA THR A 307 25.27 -6.43 -38.64
C THR A 307 23.75 -6.56 -38.74
N PHE A 308 23.09 -7.06 -37.68
CA PHE A 308 21.64 -7.22 -37.67
C PHE A 308 20.90 -5.88 -37.66
N THR A 309 21.34 -4.92 -36.86
CA THR A 309 20.67 -3.60 -36.74
C THR A 309 20.90 -2.69 -37.94
N HIS A 310 22.01 -2.86 -38.68
CA HIS A 310 22.25 -2.14 -39.94
C HIS A 310 21.37 -2.61 -41.10
N VAL A 311 20.61 -3.71 -40.94
CA VAL A 311 19.63 -4.16 -41.92
C VAL A 311 18.27 -3.49 -41.64
N PRO A 312 17.73 -2.68 -42.56
CA PRO A 312 16.45 -2.00 -42.35
C PRO A 312 15.30 -2.97 -42.08
N GLY A 313 14.46 -2.62 -41.10
CA GLY A 313 13.28 -3.36 -40.68
C GLY A 313 13.51 -4.38 -39.55
N ASN A 314 14.76 -4.61 -39.16
CA ASN A 314 15.08 -5.55 -38.07
C ASN A 314 14.85 -4.99 -36.67
N THR A 315 14.83 -3.67 -36.52
CA THR A 315 14.60 -2.98 -35.25
C THR A 315 13.53 -1.91 -35.42
N PHE A 316 12.85 -1.58 -34.31
CA PHE A 316 11.89 -0.49 -34.30
C PHE A 316 12.53 0.82 -34.79
N GLU A 317 11.88 1.47 -35.76
CA GLU A 317 12.36 2.69 -36.43
C GLU A 317 13.79 2.62 -36.99
N ASN A 318 14.30 1.41 -37.27
CA ASN A 318 15.68 1.16 -37.72
C ASN A 318 16.75 1.71 -36.76
N GLY A 319 16.47 1.72 -35.45
CA GLY A 319 17.46 2.11 -34.46
C GLY A 319 18.67 1.17 -34.46
N THR A 320 19.86 1.73 -34.24
CA THR A 320 21.13 0.99 -34.10
C THR A 320 21.78 1.22 -32.74
N GLY A 321 22.62 0.28 -32.33
CA GLY A 321 23.47 0.39 -31.13
C GLY A 321 24.78 1.15 -31.36
N ASP A 322 24.97 1.80 -32.50
CA ASP A 322 26.27 2.38 -32.92
C ASP A 322 26.80 3.41 -31.93
N ILE A 323 25.90 4.25 -31.39
CA ILE A 323 26.19 5.24 -30.34
C ILE A 323 25.57 4.80 -29.01
N ALA A 324 24.35 4.25 -29.03
CA ALA A 324 23.62 3.82 -27.84
C ALA A 324 23.56 4.93 -26.75
N SER A 325 23.92 4.59 -25.51
CA SER A 325 24.08 5.55 -24.42
C SER A 325 25.46 6.19 -24.38
N ASP A 326 26.40 5.81 -25.25
CA ASP A 326 27.76 6.36 -25.36
C ASP A 326 28.62 6.18 -24.09
N SER A 327 28.46 5.06 -23.38
CA SER A 327 29.24 4.73 -22.18
C SER A 327 30.73 4.53 -22.47
N TYR A 328 31.11 4.16 -23.69
CA TYR A 328 32.52 4.01 -24.06
C TYR A 328 33.32 5.31 -23.89
N HIS A 329 32.71 6.44 -24.23
CA HIS A 329 33.29 7.77 -24.08
C HIS A 329 32.94 8.44 -22.74
N GLN A 330 31.83 8.08 -22.12
CA GLN A 330 31.28 8.77 -20.94
C GLN A 330 31.41 8.01 -19.61
N LEU A 331 32.45 7.19 -19.49
CA LEU A 331 32.72 6.38 -18.30
C LEU A 331 32.66 7.18 -16.98
N ASP A 332 33.20 8.40 -16.95
CA ASP A 332 33.21 9.23 -15.73
C ASP A 332 31.79 9.61 -15.28
N ALA A 333 30.88 9.86 -16.23
CA ALA A 333 29.48 10.16 -15.95
C ALA A 333 28.76 8.93 -15.39
N ASP A 334 29.06 7.75 -15.94
CA ASP A 334 28.46 6.50 -15.51
C ASP A 334 28.92 6.11 -14.09
N LEU A 335 30.22 6.25 -13.80
CA LEU A 335 30.77 6.08 -12.46
C LEU A 335 30.19 7.11 -11.47
N TYR A 336 29.90 8.34 -11.92
CA TYR A 336 29.23 9.34 -11.09
C TYR A 336 27.80 8.92 -10.72
N MET A 337 27.01 8.43 -11.67
CA MET A 337 25.66 7.90 -11.40
C MET A 337 25.68 6.75 -10.41
N LEU A 338 26.61 5.80 -10.59
CA LEU A 338 26.77 4.65 -9.69
C LEU A 338 27.09 5.07 -8.25
N ARG A 339 28.00 6.03 -8.07
CA ARG A 339 28.27 6.63 -6.74
C ARG A 339 27.05 7.34 -6.18
N GLY A 340 26.31 8.07 -7.02
CA GLY A 340 25.09 8.78 -6.63
C GLY A 340 24.00 7.85 -6.10
N LEU A 341 23.85 6.67 -6.71
CA LEU A 341 22.92 5.63 -6.25
C LEU A 341 23.35 4.96 -4.93
N GLY A 342 24.65 4.95 -4.63
CA GLY A 342 25.20 4.28 -3.44
C GLY A 342 25.22 2.75 -3.54
N VAL A 343 25.08 2.18 -4.74
CA VAL A 343 25.17 0.73 -4.97
C VAL A 343 26.53 0.19 -4.53
N ASN A 344 26.55 -1.06 -4.04
CA ASN A 344 27.79 -1.73 -3.63
C ASN A 344 28.27 -2.78 -4.66
N SER A 345 27.49 -2.96 -5.73
CA SER A 345 27.82 -3.83 -6.85
C SER A 345 27.33 -3.22 -8.16
N TYR A 346 28.03 -3.51 -9.26
CA TYR A 346 27.62 -3.10 -10.60
C TYR A 346 27.82 -4.26 -11.54
N ARG A 347 26.74 -4.64 -12.22
CA ARG A 347 26.75 -5.70 -13.22
C ARG A 347 26.87 -5.10 -14.61
N PHE A 348 27.89 -5.51 -15.35
CA PHE A 348 28.10 -5.12 -16.74
C PHE A 348 28.62 -6.30 -17.55
N SER A 349 28.55 -6.23 -18.87
CA SER A 349 29.17 -7.23 -19.75
C SER A 349 30.39 -6.68 -20.47
N ILE A 350 31.31 -7.58 -20.82
CA ILE A 350 32.45 -7.28 -21.69
C ILE A 350 32.05 -7.63 -23.13
N SER A 351 32.25 -6.70 -24.06
CA SER A 351 32.03 -6.95 -25.48
C SER A 351 33.17 -7.79 -26.04
N TRP A 352 32.86 -9.03 -26.39
CA TRP A 352 33.84 -9.95 -26.95
C TRP A 352 34.46 -9.40 -28.24
N SER A 353 33.64 -8.82 -29.13
CA SER A 353 34.11 -8.19 -30.38
C SER A 353 35.00 -6.95 -30.15
N ARG A 354 34.94 -6.32 -28.97
CA ARG A 354 35.83 -5.21 -28.60
C ARG A 354 37.19 -5.71 -28.11
N ILE A 355 37.23 -6.82 -27.37
CA ILE A 355 38.48 -7.44 -26.91
C ILE A 355 39.17 -8.19 -28.05
N PHE A 356 38.45 -9.01 -28.79
CA PHE A 356 38.95 -9.76 -29.94
C PHE A 356 38.10 -9.41 -31.17
N PRO A 357 38.59 -8.54 -32.08
CA PRO A 357 37.81 -8.04 -33.22
C PRO A 357 37.30 -9.12 -34.17
N THR A 358 38.05 -10.21 -34.33
CA THR A 358 37.65 -11.39 -35.12
C THR A 358 37.19 -12.56 -34.22
N GLY A 359 36.99 -12.31 -32.92
CA GLY A 359 36.65 -13.27 -31.88
C GLY A 359 37.81 -14.11 -31.34
N GLN A 360 38.97 -14.07 -32.00
CA GLN A 360 40.17 -14.80 -31.61
C GLN A 360 41.44 -14.04 -32.03
N GLY A 361 42.61 -14.53 -31.62
CA GLY A 361 43.91 -13.97 -32.05
C GLY A 361 44.47 -12.93 -31.10
N THR A 362 44.93 -11.79 -31.63
CA THR A 362 45.55 -10.72 -30.82
C THR A 362 44.47 -9.85 -30.17
N PRO A 363 44.52 -9.62 -28.85
CA PRO A 363 43.57 -8.74 -28.18
C PRO A 363 43.76 -7.28 -28.62
N ASN A 364 42.68 -6.52 -28.59
CA ASN A 364 42.68 -5.08 -28.80
C ASN A 364 42.99 -4.34 -27.49
N ASP A 365 44.19 -3.78 -27.39
CA ASP A 365 44.66 -3.08 -26.19
C ASP A 365 43.72 -1.93 -25.78
N LYS A 366 43.10 -1.22 -26.72
CA LYS A 366 42.17 -0.11 -26.40
C LYS A 366 40.87 -0.60 -25.77
N GLY A 367 40.36 -1.74 -26.24
CA GLY A 367 39.23 -2.41 -25.61
C GLY A 367 39.56 -2.86 -24.19
N VAL A 368 40.74 -3.46 -24.00
CA VAL A 368 41.23 -3.89 -22.68
C VAL A 368 41.41 -2.70 -21.72
N ASP A 369 41.97 -1.58 -22.21
CA ASP A 369 42.15 -0.35 -21.44
C ASP A 369 40.82 0.26 -20.97
N TYR A 370 39.76 0.20 -21.78
CA TYR A 370 38.43 0.66 -21.38
C TYR A 370 37.90 -0.14 -20.17
N TYR A 371 37.93 -1.47 -20.22
CA TYR A 371 37.44 -2.29 -19.11
C TYR A 371 38.33 -2.19 -17.87
N ASN A 372 39.65 -2.03 -18.04
CA ASN A 372 40.54 -1.71 -16.91
C ASN A 372 40.12 -0.41 -16.21
N ARG A 373 39.92 0.68 -16.96
CA ARG A 373 39.46 1.96 -16.40
C ARG A 373 38.10 1.83 -15.71
N LEU A 374 37.16 1.09 -16.29
CA LEU A 374 35.86 0.83 -15.67
C LEU A 374 36.02 0.07 -14.35
N ILE A 375 36.71 -1.08 -14.35
CA ILE A 375 36.91 -1.91 -13.16
C ILE A 375 37.66 -1.14 -12.07
N ASP A 376 38.72 -0.43 -12.42
CA ASP A 376 39.49 0.37 -11.46
C ASP A 376 38.64 1.52 -10.89
N GLY A 377 37.83 2.18 -11.73
CA GLY A 377 36.90 3.23 -11.32
C GLY A 377 35.80 2.73 -10.37
N LEU A 378 35.29 1.52 -10.60
CA LEU A 378 34.32 0.85 -9.71
C LEU A 378 34.95 0.55 -8.35
N LEU A 379 36.14 -0.06 -8.33
CA LEU A 379 36.83 -0.39 -7.09
C LEU A 379 37.24 0.87 -6.31
N ALA A 380 37.71 1.92 -6.99
CA ALA A 380 37.98 3.21 -6.38
C ALA A 380 36.72 3.85 -5.76
N SER A 381 35.54 3.46 -6.24
CA SER A 381 34.23 3.88 -5.72
C SER A 381 33.64 2.91 -4.69
N ASN A 382 34.40 1.88 -4.26
CA ASN A 382 33.94 0.77 -3.40
C ASN A 382 32.77 -0.05 -3.98
N ILE A 383 32.69 -0.15 -5.31
CA ILE A 383 31.67 -0.90 -6.02
C ILE A 383 32.29 -2.20 -6.54
N SER A 384 31.69 -3.33 -6.18
CA SER A 384 32.17 -4.65 -6.60
C SER A 384 31.70 -4.97 -8.03
N PRO A 385 32.60 -5.26 -8.98
CA PRO A 385 32.21 -5.62 -10.34
C PRO A 385 31.62 -7.04 -10.41
N MET A 386 30.46 -7.16 -11.06
CA MET A 386 29.85 -8.44 -11.47
C MET A 386 29.89 -8.55 -12.99
N VAL A 387 30.78 -9.36 -13.53
CA VAL A 387 31.10 -9.32 -14.96
C VAL A 387 30.39 -10.45 -15.72
N THR A 388 29.65 -10.10 -16.76
CA THR A 388 29.11 -11.04 -17.74
C THR A 388 30.05 -11.14 -18.95
N LEU A 389 30.49 -12.35 -19.29
CA LEU A 389 31.39 -12.60 -20.42
C LEU A 389 30.69 -12.52 -21.78
N TYR A 390 29.46 -13.04 -21.86
CA TYR A 390 28.66 -13.02 -23.09
C TYR A 390 27.25 -12.48 -22.84
N HIS A 391 26.91 -11.37 -23.51
CA HIS A 391 25.59 -10.75 -23.45
C HIS A 391 25.06 -10.48 -24.88
N PHE A 392 24.83 -11.59 -25.60
CA PHE A 392 24.26 -11.65 -26.95
C PHE A 392 25.14 -11.10 -28.10
N ASP A 393 26.33 -10.60 -27.81
CA ASP A 393 27.18 -9.83 -28.73
C ASP A 393 28.33 -10.65 -29.33
N LEU A 394 28.01 -11.80 -29.92
CA LEU A 394 28.98 -12.66 -30.61
C LEU A 394 29.72 -11.87 -31.72
N PRO A 395 31.06 -11.97 -31.83
CA PRO A 395 31.80 -11.43 -32.96
C PRO A 395 31.29 -12.00 -34.29
N GLN A 396 31.02 -11.15 -35.28
CA GLN A 396 30.46 -11.57 -36.58
C GLN A 396 31.34 -12.62 -37.27
N ALA A 397 32.66 -12.50 -37.17
CA ALA A 397 33.59 -13.46 -37.75
C ALA A 397 33.43 -14.89 -37.22
N LEU A 398 32.99 -15.06 -35.96
CA LEU A 398 32.68 -16.37 -35.39
C LEU A 398 31.30 -16.87 -35.83
N GLN A 399 30.35 -15.96 -36.02
CA GLN A 399 29.05 -16.31 -36.60
C GLN A 399 29.20 -16.79 -38.05
N ASP A 400 30.10 -16.18 -38.83
CA ASP A 400 30.40 -16.58 -40.22
C ASP A 400 31.04 -17.98 -40.29
N LEU A 401 31.65 -18.46 -39.21
CA LEU A 401 32.13 -19.84 -39.06
C LEU A 401 31.02 -20.84 -38.67
N GLY A 402 29.79 -20.39 -38.45
CA GLY A 402 28.67 -21.22 -38.01
C GLY A 402 28.17 -20.91 -36.59
N GLY A 403 28.77 -19.93 -35.90
CA GLY A 403 28.33 -19.50 -34.57
C GLY A 403 28.32 -20.64 -33.56
N TRP A 404 27.31 -20.64 -32.68
CA TRP A 404 27.20 -21.62 -31.60
C TRP A 404 26.96 -23.07 -32.05
N GLU A 405 26.74 -23.35 -33.34
CA GLU A 405 26.72 -24.72 -33.86
C GLU A 405 28.14 -25.30 -34.10
N ASN A 406 29.17 -24.46 -34.13
CA ASN A 406 30.53 -24.88 -34.44
C ASN A 406 31.40 -24.98 -33.16
N ASP A 407 31.98 -26.16 -32.90
CA ASP A 407 32.87 -26.42 -31.76
C ASP A 407 34.09 -25.46 -31.73
N ALA A 408 34.52 -24.92 -32.87
CA ALA A 408 35.58 -23.90 -32.92
C ALA A 408 35.19 -22.62 -32.16
N VAL A 409 33.90 -22.25 -32.17
CA VAL A 409 33.39 -21.08 -31.43
C VAL A 409 33.34 -21.38 -29.93
N ILE A 410 33.05 -22.62 -29.52
CA ILE A 410 33.13 -23.05 -28.12
C ILE A 410 34.57 -22.93 -27.61
N ASN A 411 35.56 -23.35 -28.40
CA ASN A 411 36.97 -23.18 -28.08
C ASN A 411 37.33 -21.69 -27.96
N ALA A 412 36.95 -20.88 -28.94
CA ALA A 412 37.23 -19.45 -28.94
C ALA A 412 36.61 -18.74 -27.72
N PHE A 413 35.40 -19.13 -27.31
CA PHE A 413 34.76 -18.56 -26.12
C PHE A 413 35.54 -18.90 -24.85
N ASN A 414 36.06 -20.13 -24.75
CA ASN A 414 36.90 -20.52 -23.62
C ASN A 414 38.22 -19.74 -23.58
N ASP A 415 38.87 -19.54 -24.73
CA ASP A 415 40.12 -18.78 -24.82
C ASP A 415 39.91 -17.29 -24.49
N TYR A 416 38.78 -16.72 -24.91
CA TYR A 416 38.36 -15.38 -24.52
C TYR A 416 38.08 -15.26 -23.02
N ALA A 417 37.38 -16.24 -22.43
CA ALA A 417 37.12 -16.27 -21.00
C ALA A 417 38.42 -16.41 -20.19
N ASP A 418 39.32 -17.30 -20.61
CA ASP A 418 40.66 -17.48 -20.01
C ASP A 418 41.46 -16.16 -20.03
N PHE A 419 41.45 -15.45 -21.16
CA PHE A 419 42.03 -14.12 -21.26
C PHE A 419 41.41 -13.12 -20.26
N CYS A 420 40.08 -13.08 -20.17
CA CYS A 420 39.37 -12.20 -19.23
C CYS A 420 39.71 -12.52 -17.77
N PHE A 421 39.75 -13.80 -17.38
CA PHE A 421 40.11 -14.22 -16.03
C PHE A 421 41.53 -13.82 -15.67
N ARG A 422 42.48 -14.02 -16.59
CA ARG A 422 43.88 -13.63 -16.40
C ARG A 422 44.07 -12.13 -16.28
N THR A 423 43.33 -11.36 -17.07
CA THR A 423 43.52 -9.91 -17.21
C THR A 423 42.78 -9.12 -16.12
N PHE A 424 41.58 -9.55 -15.74
CA PHE A 424 40.69 -8.80 -14.85
C PHE A 424 40.37 -9.52 -13.53
N GLY A 425 40.64 -10.82 -13.42
CA GLY A 425 40.21 -11.64 -12.25
C GLY A 425 40.98 -11.37 -10.95
N ASP A 426 42.06 -10.61 -11.01
CA ASP A 426 42.71 -10.04 -9.82
C ASP A 426 41.74 -9.12 -9.06
N ARG A 427 40.90 -8.37 -9.80
CA ARG A 427 39.93 -7.37 -9.31
C ARG A 427 38.48 -7.86 -9.36
N VAL A 428 38.13 -8.71 -10.32
CA VAL A 428 36.76 -9.23 -10.50
C VAL A 428 36.58 -10.54 -9.73
N LYS A 429 35.57 -10.56 -8.85
CA LYS A 429 35.28 -11.71 -7.95
C LYS A 429 33.94 -12.38 -8.24
N PHE A 430 33.18 -11.90 -9.21
CA PHE A 430 31.88 -12.45 -9.58
C PHE A 430 31.78 -12.50 -11.10
N TRP A 431 31.71 -13.71 -11.64
CA TRP A 431 31.67 -13.97 -13.08
C TRP A 431 30.37 -14.63 -13.49
N MET A 432 29.82 -14.19 -14.61
CA MET A 432 28.72 -14.84 -15.31
C MET A 432 29.19 -15.16 -16.73
N THR A 433 29.11 -16.42 -17.11
CA THR A 433 29.48 -16.86 -18.46
C THR A 433 28.50 -16.34 -19.50
N PHE A 434 27.24 -16.76 -19.40
CA PHE A 434 26.16 -16.36 -20.29
C PHE A 434 25.11 -15.54 -19.53
N HIS A 435 24.56 -14.55 -20.22
CA HIS A 435 23.28 -13.96 -19.87
C HIS A 435 22.17 -14.56 -20.72
N GLN A 436 21.11 -15.03 -20.06
CA GLN A 436 19.85 -15.52 -20.66
C GLN A 436 20.04 -16.51 -21.82
N PRO A 437 20.66 -17.68 -21.59
CA PRO A 437 20.90 -18.66 -22.65
C PRO A 437 19.61 -19.19 -23.30
N TYR A 438 18.48 -19.18 -22.57
CA TYR A 438 17.16 -19.45 -23.13
C TYR A 438 16.80 -18.50 -24.28
N THR A 439 17.03 -17.20 -24.10
CA THR A 439 16.75 -16.18 -25.12
C THR A 439 17.68 -16.34 -26.33
N ILE A 440 18.97 -16.63 -26.12
CA ILE A 440 19.93 -16.91 -27.21
C ILE A 440 19.41 -18.04 -28.10
N ALA A 441 19.04 -19.17 -27.50
CA ALA A 441 18.63 -20.36 -28.24
C ALA A 441 17.27 -20.19 -28.93
N THR A 442 16.29 -19.60 -28.25
CA THR A 442 14.92 -19.50 -28.76
C THR A 442 14.71 -18.30 -29.69
N ALA A 443 15.14 -17.09 -29.31
CA ALA A 443 14.94 -15.89 -30.10
C ALA A 443 15.96 -15.76 -31.25
N GLY A 444 17.21 -16.19 -31.03
CA GLY A 444 18.29 -16.14 -32.02
C GLY A 444 18.21 -17.23 -33.09
N TYR A 445 17.89 -18.47 -32.68
CA TYR A 445 17.93 -19.64 -33.57
C TYR A 445 16.59 -20.34 -33.80
N GLY A 446 15.57 -20.03 -33.01
CA GLY A 446 14.22 -20.58 -33.17
C GLY A 446 13.31 -19.67 -33.98
N THR A 447 12.92 -18.54 -33.38
CA THR A 447 12.00 -17.55 -33.99
C THR A 447 12.72 -16.60 -34.95
N GLY A 448 14.02 -16.40 -34.75
CA GLY A 448 14.85 -15.49 -35.54
C GLY A 448 14.49 -14.01 -35.35
N ILE A 449 13.92 -13.65 -34.19
CA ILE A 449 13.64 -12.26 -33.82
C ILE A 449 14.92 -11.54 -33.40
N HIS A 450 15.88 -12.26 -32.83
CA HIS A 450 17.21 -11.77 -32.48
C HIS A 450 18.27 -12.31 -33.43
N PRO A 451 19.44 -11.68 -33.56
CA PRO A 451 20.55 -12.25 -34.31
C PRO A 451 20.98 -13.61 -33.74
N PRO A 452 21.41 -14.56 -34.59
CA PRO A 452 21.68 -14.42 -36.02
C PRO A 452 20.45 -14.57 -36.94
N ALA A 453 19.22 -14.42 -36.42
CA ALA A 453 17.97 -14.45 -37.18
C ALA A 453 17.68 -15.80 -37.87
N VAL A 454 18.16 -16.89 -37.27
CA VAL A 454 17.92 -18.24 -37.77
C VAL A 454 16.50 -18.66 -37.40
N LYS A 455 15.75 -19.18 -38.38
CA LYS A 455 14.33 -19.58 -38.26
C LYS A 455 14.19 -21.10 -38.34
N ASP A 456 14.66 -21.80 -37.31
CA ASP A 456 14.53 -23.25 -37.16
C ASP A 456 13.92 -23.58 -35.78
N PRO A 457 12.62 -23.30 -35.57
CA PRO A 457 11.99 -23.37 -34.24
C PRO A 457 11.94 -24.79 -33.67
N GLY A 458 12.04 -25.82 -34.52
CA GLY A 458 11.87 -27.22 -34.11
C GLY A 458 13.16 -27.90 -33.66
N TYR A 459 14.32 -27.48 -34.15
CA TYR A 459 15.56 -28.23 -33.93
C TYR A 459 16.71 -27.36 -33.40
N ALA A 460 16.94 -26.17 -33.98
CA ALA A 460 18.10 -25.35 -33.60
C ALA A 460 18.10 -24.93 -32.12
N PRO A 461 16.98 -24.54 -31.46
CA PRO A 461 16.98 -24.21 -30.04
C PRO A 461 17.61 -25.30 -29.17
N TYR A 462 17.29 -26.58 -29.41
CA TYR A 462 17.83 -27.69 -28.63
C TYR A 462 19.32 -27.90 -28.87
N ARG A 463 19.79 -27.84 -30.13
CA ARG A 463 21.23 -27.96 -30.46
C ARG A 463 22.04 -26.82 -29.85
N ILE A 464 21.54 -25.60 -29.95
CA ILE A 464 22.20 -24.40 -29.43
C ILE A 464 22.23 -24.44 -27.90
N GLY A 465 21.11 -24.74 -27.24
CA GLY A 465 21.07 -24.87 -25.78
C GLY A 465 22.06 -25.92 -25.26
N HIS A 466 22.21 -27.04 -25.97
CA HIS A 466 23.20 -28.07 -25.67
C HIS A 466 24.65 -27.55 -25.77
N ASN A 467 24.99 -26.84 -26.84
CA ASN A 467 26.33 -26.27 -27.02
C ASN A 467 26.63 -25.14 -26.03
N LEU A 468 25.65 -24.33 -25.66
CA LEU A 468 25.81 -23.29 -24.63
C LEU A 468 26.12 -23.91 -23.25
N LEU A 469 25.48 -25.03 -22.89
CA LEU A 469 25.80 -25.77 -21.65
C LEU A 469 27.21 -26.35 -21.69
N ARG A 470 27.63 -26.95 -22.81
CA ARG A 470 29.00 -27.44 -23.00
C ARG A 470 30.03 -26.32 -22.89
N ALA A 471 29.76 -25.17 -23.51
CA ALA A 471 30.62 -23.98 -23.45
C ALA A 471 30.70 -23.41 -22.02
N HIS A 472 29.57 -23.32 -21.32
CA HIS A 472 29.51 -22.88 -19.92
C HIS A 472 30.37 -23.77 -19.01
N ALA A 473 30.14 -25.09 -19.05
CA ALA A 473 30.88 -26.04 -18.23
C ALA A 473 32.39 -25.95 -18.49
N ARG A 474 32.80 -25.83 -19.76
CA ARG A 474 34.22 -25.69 -20.11
C ARG A 474 34.85 -24.43 -19.52
N VAL A 475 34.17 -23.29 -19.63
CA VAL A 475 34.65 -22.03 -19.04
C VAL A 475 34.69 -22.11 -17.51
N TYR A 476 33.69 -22.74 -16.90
CA TYR A 476 33.68 -22.99 -15.45
C TYR A 476 34.92 -23.77 -15.01
N HIS A 477 35.22 -24.90 -15.65
CA HIS A 477 36.41 -25.70 -15.29
C HIS A 477 37.71 -24.95 -15.53
N THR A 478 37.81 -24.16 -16.61
CA THR A 478 38.95 -23.25 -16.80
C THR A 478 39.14 -22.30 -15.62
N TYR A 479 38.05 -21.74 -15.07
CA TYR A 479 38.11 -20.89 -13.88
C TYR A 479 38.46 -21.68 -12.61
N ASP A 480 37.79 -22.81 -12.39
CA ASP A 480 37.95 -23.68 -11.21
C ASP A 480 39.38 -24.19 -11.07
N ASP A 481 39.93 -24.73 -12.16
CA ASP A 481 41.23 -25.39 -12.18
C ASP A 481 42.39 -24.39 -12.12
N ASN A 482 42.28 -23.25 -12.80
CA ASN A 482 43.42 -22.36 -13.02
C ASN A 482 43.40 -21.08 -12.17
N TYR A 483 42.22 -20.60 -11.75
CA TYR A 483 42.08 -19.24 -11.21
C TYR A 483 41.47 -19.19 -9.80
N ARG A 484 40.50 -20.06 -9.49
CA ARG A 484 39.75 -20.00 -8.22
C ARG A 484 40.65 -20.00 -6.99
N GLY A 485 41.69 -20.84 -6.97
CA GLY A 485 42.60 -20.96 -5.84
C GLY A 485 43.29 -19.66 -5.44
N ASN A 486 43.60 -18.80 -6.41
CA ASN A 486 44.31 -17.52 -6.19
C ASN A 486 43.37 -16.31 -6.21
N GLN A 487 42.36 -16.31 -7.08
CA GLN A 487 41.46 -15.18 -7.26
C GLN A 487 40.30 -15.17 -6.26
N GLN A 488 39.90 -16.33 -5.74
CA GLN A 488 38.85 -16.50 -4.73
C GLN A 488 37.49 -15.89 -5.13
N GLY A 489 37.18 -15.85 -6.43
CA GLY A 489 35.87 -15.43 -6.95
C GLY A 489 34.89 -16.58 -7.11
N VAL A 490 33.68 -16.22 -7.52
CA VAL A 490 32.59 -17.13 -7.89
C VAL A 490 32.26 -17.00 -9.37
N ILE A 491 31.78 -18.08 -9.98
CA ILE A 491 31.36 -18.14 -11.37
C ILE A 491 30.02 -18.87 -11.51
N SER A 492 29.17 -18.34 -12.38
CA SER A 492 27.85 -18.91 -12.71
C SER A 492 27.41 -18.48 -14.12
N LEU A 493 26.11 -18.55 -14.40
CA LEU A 493 25.40 -18.02 -15.55
C LEU A 493 24.10 -17.36 -15.08
N SER A 494 23.64 -16.34 -15.79
CA SER A 494 22.42 -15.59 -15.45
C SER A 494 21.24 -16.16 -16.24
N LEU A 495 20.33 -16.84 -15.56
CA LEU A 495 19.15 -17.49 -16.15
C LEU A 495 17.94 -16.56 -16.14
N ASN A 496 17.03 -16.72 -17.09
CA ASN A 496 15.74 -16.02 -17.09
C ASN A 496 14.58 -17.00 -17.17
N THR A 497 13.49 -16.64 -16.48
CA THR A 497 12.16 -17.21 -16.72
C THR A 497 11.10 -16.23 -16.21
N ASN A 498 9.85 -16.53 -16.53
CA ASN A 498 8.70 -15.88 -15.90
C ASN A 498 8.17 -16.79 -14.79
N TRP A 499 7.58 -16.20 -13.75
CA TRP A 499 6.71 -17.00 -12.89
C TRP A 499 5.42 -17.35 -13.65
N VAL A 500 4.83 -18.50 -13.35
CA VAL A 500 3.56 -18.92 -13.94
C VAL A 500 2.58 -19.42 -12.89
N GLU A 501 1.32 -19.01 -13.03
CA GLU A 501 0.19 -19.53 -12.29
C GLU A 501 -0.63 -20.49 -13.15
N PRO A 502 -1.04 -21.65 -12.64
CA PRO A 502 -2.00 -22.50 -13.32
C PRO A 502 -3.34 -21.76 -13.43
N LYS A 503 -4.00 -21.85 -14.58
CA LYS A 503 -5.29 -21.19 -14.82
C LYS A 503 -6.36 -21.67 -13.84
N ASP A 504 -6.46 -22.98 -13.64
CA ASP A 504 -7.21 -23.56 -12.53
C ASP A 504 -6.25 -24.23 -11.54
N ARG A 505 -6.11 -23.65 -10.34
CA ARG A 505 -5.28 -24.18 -9.25
C ARG A 505 -5.80 -25.48 -8.64
N THR A 506 -7.00 -25.93 -9.03
CA THR A 506 -7.60 -27.19 -8.59
C THR A 506 -7.55 -28.28 -9.66
N ASP A 507 -7.25 -27.93 -10.92
CA ASP A 507 -7.02 -28.90 -12.00
C ASP A 507 -5.56 -29.35 -11.99
N PRO A 508 -5.28 -30.63 -11.69
CA PRO A 508 -3.92 -31.17 -11.74
C PRO A 508 -3.22 -30.92 -13.08
N LYS A 509 -3.94 -30.90 -14.20
CA LYS A 509 -3.33 -30.69 -15.52
C LYS A 509 -2.74 -29.30 -15.69
N ASP A 510 -3.38 -28.28 -15.13
CA ASP A 510 -2.88 -26.92 -15.20
C ASP A 510 -1.68 -26.72 -14.26
N ILE A 511 -1.67 -27.39 -13.10
CA ILE A 511 -0.49 -27.45 -12.22
C ILE A 511 0.68 -28.14 -12.92
N GLU A 512 0.42 -29.28 -13.58
CA GLU A 512 1.42 -30.00 -14.38
C GLU A 512 1.94 -29.15 -15.56
N ALA A 513 1.08 -28.36 -16.20
CA ALA A 513 1.46 -27.41 -17.23
C ALA A 513 2.34 -26.29 -16.70
N ALA A 514 2.03 -25.75 -15.51
CA ALA A 514 2.82 -24.71 -14.85
C ALA A 514 4.21 -25.20 -14.48
N ASP A 515 4.31 -26.40 -13.90
CA ASP A 515 5.60 -27.03 -13.63
C ASP A 515 6.38 -27.29 -14.92
N ARG A 516 5.74 -27.89 -15.94
CA ARG A 516 6.39 -28.17 -17.22
C ARG A 516 6.91 -26.89 -17.90
N TYR A 517 6.20 -25.77 -17.80
CA TYR A 517 6.71 -24.49 -18.28
C TYR A 517 8.03 -24.09 -17.61
N LEU A 518 8.11 -24.18 -16.27
CA LEU A 518 9.33 -23.85 -15.53
C LEU A 518 10.46 -24.84 -15.85
N GLN A 519 10.15 -26.11 -16.04
CA GLN A 519 11.11 -27.13 -16.47
C GLN A 519 11.67 -26.84 -17.88
N PHE A 520 10.84 -26.39 -18.82
CA PHE A 520 11.27 -26.06 -20.19
C PHE A 520 12.01 -24.73 -20.33
N THR A 521 11.76 -23.77 -19.42
CA THR A 521 12.35 -22.42 -19.51
C THR A 521 13.56 -22.26 -18.59
N LEU A 522 13.40 -22.53 -17.30
CA LEU A 522 14.47 -22.44 -16.31
C LEU A 522 15.20 -23.78 -16.17
N GLY A 523 14.45 -24.87 -16.01
CA GLY A 523 14.98 -26.21 -15.79
C GLY A 523 15.90 -26.69 -16.91
N TRP A 524 15.62 -26.30 -18.16
CA TRP A 524 16.41 -26.67 -19.34
C TRP A 524 17.90 -26.38 -19.17
N PHE A 525 18.27 -25.26 -18.54
CA PHE A 525 19.66 -24.91 -18.25
C PHE A 525 20.06 -25.17 -16.79
N ALA A 526 19.13 -25.04 -15.84
CA ALA A 526 19.43 -25.19 -14.42
C ALA A 526 19.60 -26.67 -14.00
N HIS A 527 18.80 -27.61 -14.51
CA HIS A 527 18.90 -29.02 -14.11
C HIS A 527 20.25 -29.68 -14.41
N PRO A 528 20.80 -29.53 -15.64
CA PRO A 528 22.12 -30.07 -15.93
C PRO A 528 23.19 -29.57 -14.95
N ILE A 529 23.07 -28.33 -14.47
CA ILE A 529 24.08 -27.71 -13.61
C ILE A 529 23.86 -28.05 -12.13
N PHE A 530 22.63 -27.95 -11.62
CA PHE A 530 22.35 -27.99 -10.17
C PHE A 530 21.86 -29.35 -9.65
N ILE A 531 21.41 -30.26 -10.52
CA ILE A 531 20.81 -31.54 -10.11
C ILE A 531 21.74 -32.72 -10.41
N ASN A 532 21.80 -33.16 -11.68
CA ASN A 532 22.39 -34.46 -12.04
C ASN A 532 23.20 -34.47 -13.36
N GLY A 533 23.49 -33.33 -13.97
CA GLY A 533 24.21 -33.29 -15.24
C GLY A 533 23.34 -33.47 -16.49
N ASP A 534 22.05 -33.76 -16.34
CA ASP A 534 21.15 -34.10 -17.46
C ASP A 534 19.97 -33.13 -17.57
N TYR A 535 19.27 -33.15 -18.71
CA TYR A 535 18.06 -32.37 -18.92
C TYR A 535 16.90 -32.83 -18.01
N PRO A 536 15.92 -31.96 -17.70
CA PRO A 536 14.74 -32.35 -16.93
C PRO A 536 14.00 -33.54 -17.56
N GLU A 537 13.55 -34.49 -16.74
CA GLU A 537 12.80 -35.66 -17.23
C GLU A 537 11.51 -35.25 -17.96
N ALA A 538 10.82 -34.22 -17.45
CA ALA A 538 9.63 -33.66 -18.09
C ALA A 538 9.92 -33.19 -19.52
N MET A 539 11.09 -32.59 -19.74
CA MET A 539 11.51 -32.09 -21.05
C MET A 539 11.91 -33.25 -21.97
N LYS A 540 12.72 -34.18 -21.48
CA LYS A 540 13.15 -35.36 -22.26
C LYS A 540 11.97 -36.18 -22.74
N TRP A 541 11.04 -36.50 -21.83
CA TRP A 541 9.85 -37.28 -22.14
C TRP A 541 8.97 -36.58 -23.17
N GLN A 542 8.67 -35.30 -22.94
CA GLN A 542 7.75 -34.53 -23.77
C GLN A 542 8.30 -34.34 -25.20
N VAL A 543 9.59 -34.00 -25.35
CA VAL A 543 10.20 -33.82 -26.68
C VAL A 543 10.37 -35.16 -27.41
N ALA A 544 10.72 -36.24 -26.70
CA ALA A 544 10.80 -37.57 -27.30
C ALA A 544 9.44 -38.05 -27.81
N ASN A 545 8.39 -37.92 -26.99
CA ASN A 545 7.01 -38.27 -27.37
C ASN A 545 6.53 -37.45 -28.57
N LYS A 546 6.77 -36.13 -28.58
CA LYS A 546 6.46 -35.27 -29.73
C LYS A 546 7.21 -35.69 -30.99
N SER A 547 8.49 -36.03 -30.86
CA SER A 547 9.32 -36.47 -31.98
C SER A 547 8.82 -37.78 -32.59
N GLU A 548 8.44 -38.75 -31.74
CA GLU A 548 7.83 -40.01 -32.18
C GLU A 548 6.49 -39.78 -32.89
N LEU A 549 5.61 -38.94 -32.33
CA LEU A 549 4.33 -38.58 -32.94
C LEU A 549 4.50 -37.81 -34.27
N GLN A 550 5.63 -37.15 -34.48
CA GLN A 550 6.01 -36.49 -35.73
C GLN A 550 6.66 -37.45 -36.75
N GLY A 551 6.79 -38.74 -36.41
CA GLY A 551 7.38 -39.78 -37.27
C GLY A 551 8.92 -39.74 -37.33
N LEU A 552 9.58 -39.09 -36.36
CA LEU A 552 11.04 -39.03 -36.29
C LEU A 552 11.59 -40.29 -35.61
N LEU A 553 12.71 -40.82 -36.13
CA LEU A 553 13.37 -42.01 -35.59
C LEU A 553 14.10 -41.77 -34.26
N SER A 554 14.28 -40.51 -33.87
CA SER A 554 15.00 -40.11 -32.66
C SER A 554 14.47 -38.77 -32.15
N SER A 555 14.67 -38.50 -30.85
CA SER A 555 14.30 -37.23 -30.23
C SER A 555 15.06 -36.06 -30.85
N ARG A 556 14.38 -34.92 -31.01
CA ARG A 556 15.01 -33.65 -31.40
C ARG A 556 15.90 -33.04 -30.31
N LEU A 557 15.72 -33.43 -29.05
CA LEU A 557 16.56 -33.02 -27.93
C LEU A 557 17.86 -33.87 -27.91
N PRO A 558 19.05 -33.26 -27.98
CA PRO A 558 20.32 -33.99 -27.84
C PRO A 558 20.44 -34.72 -26.51
N THR A 559 21.26 -35.76 -26.47
CA THR A 559 21.55 -36.55 -25.26
C THR A 559 22.96 -36.29 -24.77
N PHE A 560 23.13 -36.02 -23.47
CA PHE A 560 24.47 -35.98 -22.86
C PHE A 560 25.01 -37.39 -22.64
N THR A 561 26.30 -37.60 -22.90
CA THR A 561 27.00 -38.82 -22.46
C THR A 561 27.20 -38.80 -20.94
N ASP A 562 27.51 -39.94 -20.32
CA ASP A 562 27.73 -39.99 -18.87
C ASP A 562 28.94 -39.13 -18.43
N GLU A 563 29.95 -39.01 -19.29
CA GLU A 563 31.08 -38.11 -19.10
C GLU A 563 30.65 -36.65 -19.14
N GLU A 564 29.80 -36.26 -20.10
CA GLU A 564 29.28 -34.89 -20.20
C GLU A 564 28.39 -34.54 -19.01
N LYS A 565 27.53 -35.46 -18.56
CA LYS A 565 26.70 -35.25 -17.36
C LYS A 565 27.57 -34.95 -16.14
N THR A 566 28.60 -35.78 -15.93
CA THR A 566 29.54 -35.60 -14.82
C THR A 566 30.33 -34.29 -14.96
N TYR A 567 30.66 -33.89 -16.18
CA TYR A 567 31.41 -32.67 -16.47
C TYR A 567 30.57 -31.40 -16.26
N ILE A 568 29.28 -31.41 -16.58
CA ILE A 568 28.39 -30.25 -16.45
C ILE A 568 27.86 -30.10 -15.03
N GLN A 569 27.65 -31.20 -14.32
CA GLN A 569 27.11 -31.16 -12.97
C GLN A 569 27.99 -30.35 -12.01
N GLY A 570 27.37 -29.40 -11.30
CA GLY A 570 28.02 -28.56 -10.30
C GLY A 570 28.87 -27.43 -10.87
N THR A 571 28.66 -27.03 -12.13
CA THR A 571 29.41 -25.94 -12.79
C THR A 571 28.89 -24.53 -12.49
N ALA A 572 28.31 -24.32 -11.30
CA ALA A 572 27.94 -22.99 -10.81
C ALA A 572 28.08 -22.88 -9.29
N ASP A 573 28.64 -21.77 -8.82
CA ASP A 573 28.82 -21.49 -7.39
C ASP A 573 27.57 -20.90 -6.71
N VAL A 574 26.75 -20.19 -7.49
CA VAL A 574 25.59 -19.42 -7.03
C VAL A 574 24.50 -19.46 -8.10
N PHE A 575 23.25 -19.21 -7.72
CA PHE A 575 22.12 -19.17 -8.65
C PHE A 575 21.79 -17.73 -9.04
N CYS A 576 21.98 -17.36 -10.31
CA CYS A 576 21.67 -16.02 -10.81
C CYS A 576 20.38 -16.07 -11.66
N ILE A 577 19.39 -15.25 -11.31
CA ILE A 577 18.09 -15.24 -11.97
C ILE A 577 17.62 -13.84 -12.35
N ASN A 578 16.94 -13.76 -13.49
CA ASN A 578 16.28 -12.56 -14.00
C ASN A 578 14.78 -12.81 -14.07
N ILE A 579 13.99 -11.86 -13.56
CA ILE A 579 12.54 -11.95 -13.52
C ILE A 579 11.90 -10.61 -13.84
N TYR A 580 10.92 -10.65 -14.75
CA TYR A 580 10.22 -9.45 -15.20
C TYR A 580 8.71 -9.51 -14.94
N THR A 581 8.06 -10.66 -15.19
CA THR A 581 6.60 -10.79 -15.13
C THR A 581 6.14 -12.14 -14.57
N THR A 582 4.83 -12.22 -14.31
CA THR A 582 4.07 -13.46 -14.14
C THR A 582 3.13 -13.69 -15.32
N LYS A 583 2.83 -14.95 -15.64
CA LYS A 583 1.80 -15.33 -16.62
C LYS A 583 0.82 -16.36 -16.04
N ILE A 584 -0.35 -16.48 -16.66
CA ILE A 584 -1.27 -17.60 -16.44
C ILE A 584 -1.03 -18.64 -17.53
N VAL A 585 -0.92 -19.91 -17.14
CA VAL A 585 -0.76 -21.02 -18.07
C VAL A 585 -1.87 -22.04 -17.91
N GLN A 586 -2.29 -22.61 -19.04
CA GLN A 586 -3.28 -23.68 -19.10
C GLN A 586 -2.75 -24.82 -19.95
N GLN A 587 -3.04 -26.06 -19.56
CA GLN A 587 -2.78 -27.23 -20.39
C GLN A 587 -3.50 -27.10 -21.74
N LYS A 588 -2.74 -27.18 -22.84
CA LYS A 588 -3.32 -27.21 -24.18
C LYS A 588 -2.44 -27.97 -25.15
N ILE A 589 -2.97 -29.04 -25.71
CA ILE A 589 -2.29 -29.74 -26.81
C ILE A 589 -2.31 -28.82 -28.03
N VAL A 590 -1.13 -28.50 -28.55
CA VAL A 590 -0.93 -27.65 -29.72
C VAL A 590 -0.52 -28.47 -30.94
N SER A 591 -0.61 -27.87 -32.13
CA SER A 591 -0.35 -28.57 -33.40
C SER A 591 1.04 -29.23 -33.40
N LEU A 592 1.09 -30.49 -33.86
CA LEU A 592 2.34 -31.25 -34.02
C LEU A 592 3.21 -30.74 -35.18
N HIS A 593 2.60 -30.10 -36.18
CA HIS A 593 3.28 -29.59 -37.37
C HIS A 593 2.99 -28.10 -37.61
N PRO A 594 4.01 -27.30 -38.00
CA PRO A 594 5.43 -27.67 -38.04
C PRO A 594 6.01 -27.88 -36.62
N PRO A 595 7.09 -28.68 -36.46
CA PRO A 595 7.75 -28.85 -35.16
C PRO A 595 8.28 -27.51 -34.61
N SER A 596 8.06 -27.26 -33.32
CA SER A 596 8.54 -26.06 -32.63
C SER A 596 8.80 -26.33 -31.15
N PHE A 597 9.85 -25.72 -30.60
CA PHE A 597 10.11 -25.68 -29.16
C PHE A 597 8.88 -25.22 -28.38
N SER A 598 8.22 -24.14 -28.80
CA SER A 598 7.02 -23.63 -28.13
C SER A 598 5.85 -24.60 -28.19
N SER A 599 5.74 -25.36 -29.28
CA SER A 599 4.70 -26.38 -29.44
C SER A 599 4.95 -27.64 -28.62
N ASP A 600 6.20 -27.88 -28.24
CA ASP A 600 6.57 -29.07 -27.47
C ASP A 600 6.09 -28.94 -26.01
N ILE A 601 5.91 -27.73 -25.48
CA ILE A 601 5.49 -27.50 -24.08
C ILE A 601 4.01 -27.85 -23.82
N ASP A 602 3.15 -27.86 -24.85
CA ASP A 602 1.69 -28.11 -24.74
C ASP A 602 0.96 -27.24 -23.71
N ILE A 603 1.13 -25.92 -23.85
CA ILE A 603 0.44 -24.93 -23.02
C ILE A 603 -0.15 -23.81 -23.87
N VAL A 604 -1.02 -23.02 -23.25
CA VAL A 604 -1.33 -21.66 -23.69
C VAL A 604 -1.06 -20.69 -22.55
N GLU A 605 -0.46 -19.55 -22.90
CA GLU A 605 -0.16 -18.46 -21.99
C GLU A 605 -1.22 -17.37 -22.10
N SER A 606 -1.52 -16.71 -20.99
CA SER A 606 -2.42 -15.56 -20.91
C SER A 606 -2.02 -14.67 -19.73
N PHE A 607 -2.65 -13.49 -19.63
CA PHE A 607 -2.58 -12.63 -18.45
C PHE A 607 -3.95 -12.56 -17.79
N ASP A 608 -3.96 -12.21 -16.52
CA ASP A 608 -5.16 -11.69 -15.88
C ASP A 608 -5.32 -10.22 -16.29
N ASP A 609 -6.50 -9.84 -16.76
CA ASP A 609 -6.79 -8.46 -17.19
C ASP A 609 -6.79 -7.47 -16.02
N SER A 610 -6.89 -7.94 -14.77
CA SER A 610 -6.79 -7.10 -13.56
C SER A 610 -5.35 -6.71 -13.21
N TRP A 611 -4.34 -7.36 -13.78
CA TRP A 611 -2.95 -7.08 -13.45
C TRP A 611 -2.45 -5.79 -14.12
N PRO A 612 -1.65 -4.96 -13.41
CA PRO A 612 -1.15 -3.70 -13.96
C PRO A 612 -0.35 -3.92 -15.26
N THR A 613 -0.68 -3.11 -16.28
CA THR A 613 -0.02 -3.12 -17.58
C THR A 613 1.33 -2.41 -17.54
N THR A 614 2.12 -2.60 -18.59
CA THR A 614 3.43 -1.96 -18.79
C THR A 614 3.50 -1.38 -20.19
N ALA A 615 4.53 -0.60 -20.53
CA ALA A 615 4.75 -0.14 -21.91
C ALA A 615 5.01 -1.28 -22.91
N PHE A 616 5.36 -2.46 -22.39
CA PHE A 616 5.45 -3.71 -23.14
C PHE A 616 4.22 -4.60 -22.86
N TYR A 617 3.03 -4.04 -23.06
CA TYR A 617 1.74 -4.58 -22.60
C TYR A 617 1.33 -5.94 -23.22
N ASP A 618 1.96 -6.39 -24.28
CA ASP A 618 1.73 -7.71 -24.88
C ASP A 618 2.64 -8.78 -24.27
N VAL A 619 3.72 -8.39 -23.59
CA VAL A 619 4.75 -9.30 -23.08
C VAL A 619 4.87 -9.28 -21.55
N TYR A 620 4.68 -8.12 -20.89
CA TYR A 620 4.89 -7.96 -19.45
C TYR A 620 3.69 -7.36 -18.71
N ARG A 621 3.48 -7.86 -17.48
CA ARG A 621 2.62 -7.29 -16.43
C ARG A 621 3.46 -7.07 -15.17
N ALA A 622 3.15 -6.04 -14.40
CA ALA A 622 3.83 -5.77 -13.13
C ALA A 622 3.18 -6.61 -12.01
N VAL A 623 3.74 -7.79 -11.75
CA VAL A 623 3.16 -8.80 -10.84
C VAL A 623 4.20 -9.25 -9.82
N ALA A 624 4.40 -8.41 -8.80
CA ALA A 624 5.51 -8.53 -7.85
C ALA A 624 5.54 -9.85 -7.08
N TRP A 625 4.37 -10.33 -6.61
CA TRP A 625 4.28 -11.56 -5.81
C TRP A 625 4.78 -12.80 -6.57
N GLY A 626 4.83 -12.76 -7.90
CA GLY A 626 5.42 -13.83 -8.70
C GLY A 626 6.92 -14.00 -8.46
N MET A 627 7.63 -12.91 -8.10
CA MET A 627 9.05 -13.01 -7.75
C MET A 627 9.26 -13.81 -6.48
N ARG A 628 8.50 -13.54 -5.41
CA ARG A 628 8.57 -14.32 -4.18
C ARG A 628 8.31 -15.81 -4.44
N ARG A 629 7.30 -16.12 -5.25
CA ARG A 629 6.94 -17.50 -5.61
C ARG A 629 8.03 -18.19 -6.42
N LEU A 630 8.58 -17.52 -7.44
CA LEU A 630 9.70 -18.07 -8.22
C LEU A 630 10.94 -18.31 -7.36
N LEU A 631 11.28 -17.38 -6.46
CA LEU A 631 12.39 -17.55 -5.53
C LEU A 631 12.18 -18.76 -4.58
N ASN A 632 10.94 -18.97 -4.12
CA ASN A 632 10.59 -20.19 -3.37
C ASN A 632 10.71 -21.43 -4.27
N TRP A 633 10.26 -21.38 -5.53
CA TRP A 633 10.36 -22.52 -6.45
C TRP A 633 11.82 -22.92 -6.70
N VAL A 634 12.70 -21.95 -6.93
CA VAL A 634 14.15 -22.17 -7.08
C VAL A 634 14.73 -22.85 -5.83
N LYS A 635 14.33 -22.39 -4.63
CA LYS A 635 14.75 -23.00 -3.37
C LYS A 635 14.25 -24.45 -3.23
N GLU A 636 12.98 -24.71 -3.52
CA GLU A 636 12.40 -26.05 -3.38
C GLU A 636 12.98 -27.02 -4.43
N GLU A 637 13.29 -26.54 -5.63
CA GLU A 637 13.81 -27.36 -6.73
C GLU A 637 15.32 -27.65 -6.60
N TYR A 638 16.12 -26.62 -6.27
CA TYR A 638 17.59 -26.72 -6.30
C TYR A 638 18.22 -26.71 -4.90
N GLY A 639 17.42 -26.59 -3.84
CA GLY A 639 17.88 -26.52 -2.45
C GLY A 639 18.34 -25.12 -2.03
N ASP A 640 19.08 -25.06 -0.92
CA ASP A 640 19.50 -23.81 -0.26
C ASP A 640 20.73 -23.14 -0.92
N VAL A 641 20.68 -22.97 -2.25
CA VAL A 641 21.75 -22.31 -3.03
C VAL A 641 21.70 -20.79 -2.81
N PRO A 642 22.83 -20.08 -2.71
CA PRO A 642 22.83 -18.61 -2.69
C PRO A 642 22.25 -18.04 -3.99
N ILE A 643 21.18 -17.25 -3.88
CA ILE A 643 20.46 -16.68 -5.03
C ILE A 643 20.78 -15.19 -5.18
N TYR A 644 21.02 -14.76 -6.41
CA TYR A 644 21.15 -13.36 -6.80
C TYR A 644 20.11 -13.04 -7.87
N VAL A 645 19.26 -12.04 -7.60
CA VAL A 645 18.44 -11.44 -8.66
C VAL A 645 19.36 -10.51 -9.44
N THR A 646 19.81 -10.95 -10.61
CA THR A 646 20.81 -10.23 -11.42
C THR A 646 20.20 -9.19 -12.35
N GLU A 647 18.88 -9.20 -12.49
CA GLU A 647 18.14 -8.31 -13.36
C GLU A 647 16.64 -8.35 -13.09
N THR A 648 16.04 -7.17 -12.92
CA THR A 648 14.58 -6.98 -12.90
C THR A 648 14.26 -5.50 -13.07
N GLY A 649 13.19 -5.17 -13.80
CA GLY A 649 12.85 -3.78 -14.08
C GLY A 649 11.56 -3.61 -14.87
N LEU A 650 11.11 -2.35 -14.95
CA LEU A 650 9.88 -1.97 -15.64
C LEU A 650 10.19 -1.08 -16.86
N SER A 651 9.67 -1.49 -18.01
CA SER A 651 9.67 -0.66 -19.22
C SER A 651 8.63 0.45 -19.13
N MET A 652 9.03 1.63 -19.59
CA MET A 652 8.15 2.76 -19.85
C MET A 652 8.29 3.20 -21.31
N ASP A 653 7.30 3.93 -21.80
CA ASP A 653 7.36 4.52 -23.14
C ASP A 653 8.46 5.60 -23.22
N SER A 654 8.82 5.98 -24.45
CA SER A 654 9.93 6.91 -24.73
C SER A 654 9.69 8.35 -24.28
N ASN A 655 8.47 8.71 -23.88
CA ASN A 655 8.17 10.04 -23.36
C ASN A 655 8.89 10.22 -22.00
N PRO A 656 9.71 11.27 -21.85
CA PRO A 656 10.48 11.47 -20.64
C PRO A 656 9.54 11.87 -19.49
N ASP A 657 9.16 10.89 -18.68
CA ASP A 657 8.58 11.11 -17.36
C ASP A 657 9.70 10.98 -16.32
N PHE A 658 10.10 12.12 -15.76
CA PHE A 658 11.10 12.15 -14.68
C PHE A 658 10.49 11.76 -13.34
N ASP A 659 9.17 11.85 -13.19
CA ASP A 659 8.42 11.45 -12.00
C ASP A 659 7.78 10.08 -12.27
N ASP A 660 8.65 9.09 -12.51
CA ASP A 660 8.31 7.75 -12.98
C ASP A 660 7.69 6.86 -11.87
N ILE A 661 6.55 7.29 -11.31
CA ILE A 661 5.87 6.67 -10.18
C ILE A 661 5.58 5.19 -10.41
N ALA A 662 5.18 4.80 -11.63
CA ALA A 662 4.94 3.39 -11.95
C ALA A 662 6.19 2.51 -11.75
N ARG A 663 7.38 3.03 -12.04
CA ARG A 663 8.65 2.33 -11.82
C ARG A 663 9.03 2.31 -10.34
N ILE A 664 8.71 3.37 -9.59
CA ILE A 664 8.82 3.38 -8.12
C ILE A 664 7.94 2.27 -7.53
N GLU A 665 6.67 2.19 -7.92
CA GLU A 665 5.73 1.17 -7.45
C GLU A 665 6.20 -0.24 -7.79
N TYR A 666 6.74 -0.43 -9.00
CA TYR A 666 7.35 -1.69 -9.40
C TYR A 666 8.50 -2.08 -8.47
N TYR A 667 9.52 -1.23 -8.30
CA TYR A 667 10.65 -1.57 -7.43
C TYR A 667 10.22 -1.70 -5.98
N LYS A 668 9.29 -0.87 -5.51
CA LYS A 668 8.76 -0.92 -4.15
C LYS A 668 8.14 -2.29 -3.86
N THR A 669 7.27 -2.76 -4.76
CA THR A 669 6.57 -4.04 -4.59
C THR A 669 7.47 -5.25 -4.88
N TYR A 670 8.32 -5.20 -5.91
CA TYR A 670 9.24 -6.30 -6.18
C TYR A 670 10.26 -6.43 -5.05
N ILE A 671 10.94 -5.36 -4.63
CA ILE A 671 11.90 -5.44 -3.53
C ILE A 671 11.22 -5.95 -2.25
N ASP A 672 10.01 -5.50 -1.94
CA ASP A 672 9.19 -6.04 -0.85
C ASP A 672 9.01 -7.57 -0.95
N GLU A 673 8.64 -8.09 -2.11
CA GLU A 673 8.47 -9.54 -2.34
C GLU A 673 9.79 -10.33 -2.28
N ALA A 674 10.91 -9.73 -2.71
CA ALA A 674 12.24 -10.30 -2.51
C ALA A 674 12.61 -10.36 -1.02
N LEU A 675 12.29 -9.30 -0.27
CA LEU A 675 12.49 -9.25 1.18
C LEU A 675 11.60 -10.24 1.92
N LYS A 676 10.34 -10.43 1.51
CA LYS A 676 9.45 -11.48 2.04
C LYS A 676 10.03 -12.87 1.77
N ALA A 677 10.52 -13.14 0.56
CA ALA A 677 11.19 -14.40 0.25
C ALA A 677 12.40 -14.64 1.18
N HIS A 678 13.20 -13.60 1.41
CA HIS A 678 14.35 -13.66 2.31
C HIS A 678 13.95 -13.87 3.79
N SER A 679 13.11 -12.99 4.33
CA SER A 679 12.82 -12.89 5.76
C SER A 679 11.73 -13.83 6.25
N LEU A 680 10.72 -14.13 5.43
CA LEU A 680 9.56 -14.96 5.81
C LEU A 680 9.68 -16.40 5.31
N ASP A 681 10.27 -16.59 4.14
CA ASP A 681 10.38 -17.92 3.52
C ASP A 681 11.76 -18.56 3.66
N SER A 682 12.71 -17.85 4.26
CA SER A 682 14.10 -18.29 4.41
C SER A 682 14.74 -18.67 3.08
N VAL A 683 14.50 -17.89 2.02
CA VAL A 683 15.26 -18.01 0.76
C VAL A 683 16.64 -17.38 0.97
N ASN A 684 17.70 -18.08 0.55
CA ASN A 684 19.08 -17.63 0.65
C ASN A 684 19.44 -16.55 -0.39
N LEU A 685 18.66 -15.46 -0.39
CA LEU A 685 18.85 -14.31 -1.27
C LEU A 685 20.04 -13.48 -0.79
N LYS A 686 21.00 -13.23 -1.69
CA LYS A 686 22.26 -12.53 -1.41
C LYS A 686 22.43 -11.22 -2.17
N GLY A 687 21.64 -10.98 -3.21
CA GLY A 687 21.72 -9.72 -3.94
C GLY A 687 20.53 -9.47 -4.86
N TYR A 688 20.37 -8.21 -5.20
CA TYR A 688 19.31 -7.68 -6.06
C TYR A 688 19.88 -6.56 -6.93
N CYS A 689 19.76 -6.73 -8.25
CA CYS A 689 20.21 -5.76 -9.23
C CYS A 689 19.03 -5.18 -10.03
N ALA A 690 18.86 -3.87 -9.95
CA ALA A 690 17.89 -3.14 -10.77
C ALA A 690 18.32 -3.11 -12.25
N TRP A 691 17.35 -3.27 -13.15
CA TRP A 691 17.50 -3.08 -14.59
C TRP A 691 16.75 -1.84 -15.07
N SER A 692 17.40 -0.77 -15.53
CA SER A 692 18.84 -0.60 -15.82
C SER A 692 19.41 0.69 -15.25
N LEU A 693 20.74 0.86 -15.26
CA LEU A 693 21.39 2.08 -14.73
C LEU A 693 20.87 3.36 -15.41
N MET A 694 20.73 3.31 -16.72
CA MET A 694 20.29 4.41 -17.57
C MET A 694 19.46 3.88 -18.74
N ASP A 695 18.75 4.77 -19.43
CA ASP A 695 18.01 4.39 -20.62
C ASP A 695 18.97 3.85 -21.69
N THR A 696 18.58 2.77 -22.37
CA THR A 696 19.47 2.02 -23.27
C THR A 696 18.85 1.79 -24.64
N PHE A 697 19.62 1.21 -25.57
CA PHE A 697 19.09 0.61 -26.79
C PHE A 697 18.44 -0.75 -26.44
N GLU A 698 17.13 -0.90 -26.59
CA GLU A 698 16.38 -2.08 -26.12
C GLU A 698 16.18 -3.13 -27.23
N TRP A 699 17.29 -3.63 -27.78
CA TRP A 699 17.31 -4.75 -28.73
C TRP A 699 16.42 -4.51 -29.97
N ASP A 700 15.50 -5.43 -30.31
CA ASP A 700 14.56 -5.29 -31.43
C ASP A 700 13.57 -4.12 -31.25
N GLN A 701 13.38 -3.64 -30.02
CA GLN A 701 12.54 -2.48 -29.71
C GLN A 701 13.24 -1.13 -29.92
N GLY A 702 14.52 -1.14 -30.33
CA GLY A 702 15.29 0.07 -30.60
C GLY A 702 15.28 1.04 -29.42
N TYR A 703 14.98 2.32 -29.69
CA TYR A 703 14.80 3.34 -28.65
C TYR A 703 13.31 3.59 -28.33
N ARG A 704 12.41 2.62 -28.47
CA ARG A 704 11.00 2.79 -28.07
C ARG A 704 10.81 2.70 -26.55
N LEU A 705 11.40 1.68 -25.94
CA LEU A 705 11.23 1.38 -24.51
C LEU A 705 12.34 2.00 -23.66
N ARG A 706 12.04 2.24 -22.38
CA ARG A 706 12.96 2.84 -21.40
C ARG A 706 12.92 2.05 -20.10
N PHE A 707 14.04 1.46 -19.70
CA PHE A 707 14.19 0.77 -18.41
C PHE A 707 15.04 1.54 -17.40
N GLY A 708 15.72 2.61 -17.83
CA GLY A 708 16.74 3.28 -17.03
C GLY A 708 16.24 3.98 -15.79
N LEU A 709 17.01 3.87 -14.70
CA LEU A 709 16.92 4.74 -13.52
C LEU A 709 17.34 6.18 -13.84
N HIS A 710 18.19 6.36 -14.85
CA HIS A 710 18.59 7.66 -15.38
C HIS A 710 18.07 7.82 -16.81
N HIS A 711 17.51 8.98 -17.10
CA HIS A 711 17.14 9.37 -18.45
C HIS A 711 18.38 9.68 -19.29
N VAL A 712 18.42 9.20 -20.53
CA VAL A 712 19.43 9.58 -21.54
C VAL A 712 18.71 10.33 -22.66
N ASP A 713 19.13 11.56 -22.93
CA ASP A 713 18.64 12.30 -24.10
C ASP A 713 19.37 11.83 -25.36
N PHE A 714 18.74 10.91 -26.08
CA PHE A 714 19.28 10.32 -27.31
C PHE A 714 19.29 11.28 -28.52
N ASN A 715 18.58 12.41 -28.45
CA ASN A 715 18.59 13.42 -29.51
C ASN A 715 19.74 14.42 -29.33
N ASN A 716 20.31 14.50 -28.13
CA ASN A 716 21.47 15.32 -27.85
C ASN A 716 22.76 14.51 -28.12
N PRO A 717 23.68 14.99 -28.98
CA PRO A 717 24.94 14.30 -29.25
C PRO A 717 25.77 14.00 -28.00
N ASN A 718 25.65 14.83 -26.95
CA ASN A 718 26.36 14.63 -25.68
C ASN A 718 25.70 13.57 -24.77
N ARG A 719 24.53 13.02 -25.14
CA ARG A 719 23.78 11.99 -24.39
C ARG A 719 23.74 12.27 -22.86
N PRO A 720 23.34 13.47 -22.40
CA PRO A 720 23.37 13.79 -20.98
C PRO A 720 22.47 12.85 -20.17
N ARG A 721 22.96 12.41 -19.01
CA ARG A 721 22.20 11.57 -18.09
C ARG A 721 21.55 12.37 -16.97
N THR A 722 20.27 12.13 -16.72
CA THR A 722 19.50 12.82 -15.68
C THR A 722 18.80 11.80 -14.78
N ALA A 723 18.99 11.88 -13.47
CA ALA A 723 18.35 10.98 -12.53
C ALA A 723 16.82 11.13 -12.55
N LYS A 724 16.09 10.02 -12.64
CA LYS A 724 14.63 9.97 -12.47
C LYS A 724 14.28 9.82 -10.98
N ARG A 725 13.02 10.02 -10.62
CA ARG A 725 12.54 9.88 -9.23
C ARG A 725 12.83 8.49 -8.65
N THR A 726 12.75 7.44 -9.48
CA THR A 726 13.11 6.07 -9.08
C THR A 726 14.57 5.92 -8.65
N ALA A 727 15.53 6.67 -9.23
CA ALA A 727 16.92 6.63 -8.78
C ALA A 727 17.05 7.10 -7.32
N ILE A 728 16.28 8.12 -6.93
CA ILE A 728 16.24 8.65 -5.56
C ILE A 728 15.63 7.61 -4.62
N TYR A 729 14.51 7.00 -5.00
CA TYR A 729 13.88 5.94 -4.22
C TYR A 729 14.82 4.74 -4.01
N TYR A 730 15.47 4.26 -5.07
CA TYR A 730 16.39 3.13 -4.97
C TYR A 730 17.59 3.45 -4.08
N THR A 731 18.11 4.69 -4.15
CA THR A 731 19.15 5.17 -3.23
C THR A 731 18.70 5.10 -1.76
N GLU A 732 17.45 5.43 -1.46
CA GLU A 732 16.90 5.33 -0.10
C GLU A 732 16.82 3.87 0.38
N VAL A 733 16.34 2.95 -0.47
CA VAL A 733 16.33 1.50 -0.17
C VAL A 733 17.74 0.99 0.14
N ILE A 734 18.74 1.39 -0.65
CA ILE A 734 20.13 0.96 -0.45
C ILE A 734 20.69 1.51 0.86
N ARG A 735 20.48 2.81 1.15
CA ARG A 735 20.94 3.43 2.41
C ARG A 735 20.32 2.77 3.63
N ASN A 736 19.06 2.36 3.53
CA ASN A 736 18.31 1.68 4.58
C ASN A 736 18.59 0.17 4.64
N ASN A 737 19.37 -0.35 3.69
CA ASN A 737 19.63 -1.76 3.47
C ASN A 737 18.34 -2.60 3.40
N GLY A 738 17.32 -2.10 2.69
CA GLY A 738 15.98 -2.69 2.61
C GLY A 738 14.90 -1.63 2.66
N ILE A 739 13.65 -2.06 2.89
CA ILE A 739 12.55 -1.12 3.07
C ILE A 739 12.20 -1.04 4.55
N LEU A 740 12.57 0.07 5.16
CA LEU A 740 12.26 0.34 6.56
C LEU A 740 10.89 0.99 6.67
N GLN A 741 10.18 0.63 7.73
CA GLN A 741 8.96 1.31 8.12
C GLN A 741 9.32 2.75 8.47
N SER A 742 8.56 3.72 7.95
CA SER A 742 8.78 5.11 8.32
C SER A 742 8.58 5.27 9.84
N ARG A 743 9.24 6.27 10.45
CA ARG A 743 9.04 6.53 11.87
C ARG A 743 7.58 6.79 12.22
N ASP A 744 6.83 7.37 11.28
CA ASP A 744 5.42 7.67 11.45
C ASP A 744 4.55 6.42 11.40
N ASP A 745 4.99 5.36 10.72
CA ASP A 745 4.22 4.12 10.55
C ASP A 745 4.53 3.07 11.64
N TYR A 746 5.60 3.21 12.42
CA TYR A 746 5.91 2.25 13.49
C TYR A 746 4.76 2.14 14.49
N PHE A 747 4.40 0.92 14.87
CA PHE A 747 3.49 0.72 15.98
C PHE A 747 4.20 1.09 17.29
N LEU A 748 3.71 2.11 17.99
CA LEU A 748 4.32 2.55 19.24
C LEU A 748 3.86 1.66 20.39
N TYR A 749 4.80 0.95 21.01
CA TYR A 749 4.56 0.21 22.24
C TYR A 749 4.90 1.09 23.44
N ASP A 750 3.90 1.77 23.96
CA ASP A 750 4.01 2.68 25.10
C ASP A 750 2.67 2.74 25.87
N GLU A 751 2.71 3.37 27.04
CA GLU A 751 1.55 3.62 27.89
C GLU A 751 1.21 5.11 27.89
N LEU A 752 -0.08 5.42 28.01
CA LEU A 752 -0.53 6.78 28.28
C LEU A 752 -0.27 7.12 29.76
N ARG A 753 -0.48 8.38 30.12
CA ARG A 753 -0.41 8.84 31.52
C ARG A 753 -1.39 8.06 32.44
N PRO A 754 -1.07 7.84 33.73
CA PRO A 754 -1.91 7.04 34.62
C PRO A 754 -3.32 7.59 34.88
N ASP A 755 -3.51 8.90 34.76
CA ASP A 755 -4.79 9.60 34.90
C ASP A 755 -5.55 9.74 33.56
N PHE A 756 -5.19 8.96 32.53
CA PHE A 756 -5.84 9.04 31.23
C PHE A 756 -7.29 8.54 31.26
N ALA A 757 -8.19 9.31 30.67
CA ALA A 757 -9.63 9.01 30.65
C ALA A 757 -9.99 8.06 29.49
N TRP A 758 -10.02 6.76 29.80
CA TRP A 758 -10.54 5.74 28.90
C TRP A 758 -12.06 5.63 29.03
N GLY A 759 -12.76 5.71 27.90
CA GLY A 759 -14.20 5.62 27.94
C GLY A 759 -14.88 5.18 26.65
N VAL A 760 -16.19 5.10 26.76
CA VAL A 760 -17.11 4.87 25.64
C VAL A 760 -18.23 5.90 25.73
N SER A 761 -18.92 6.09 24.60
CA SER A 761 -20.02 7.04 24.51
C SER A 761 -21.32 6.41 24.04
N SER A 762 -22.42 7.05 24.41
CA SER A 762 -23.76 6.81 23.88
C SER A 762 -24.51 8.14 23.73
N SER A 763 -25.60 8.12 22.97
CA SER A 763 -26.48 9.27 22.87
C SER A 763 -27.93 8.91 23.10
N SER A 764 -28.65 9.83 23.73
CA SER A 764 -29.99 9.63 24.27
C SER A 764 -30.98 9.12 23.23
N TYR A 765 -31.07 9.77 22.06
CA TYR A 765 -32.01 9.35 21.01
C TYR A 765 -31.65 7.98 20.43
N GLN A 766 -30.35 7.67 20.30
CA GLN A 766 -29.90 6.45 19.66
C GLN A 766 -30.08 5.19 20.52
N ILE A 767 -30.09 5.32 21.86
CA ILE A 767 -30.07 4.16 22.78
C ILE A 767 -31.21 4.08 23.79
N GLU A 768 -31.78 5.21 24.26
CA GLU A 768 -32.73 5.18 25.38
C GLU A 768 -33.99 4.38 25.05
N GLY A 769 -34.55 4.62 23.86
CA GLY A 769 -35.91 4.22 23.54
C GLY A 769 -36.92 4.91 24.47
N ALA A 770 -38.11 4.32 24.58
CA ALA A 770 -39.19 4.85 25.42
C ALA A 770 -39.58 6.28 25.02
N TRP A 771 -39.76 6.50 23.71
CA TRP A 771 -39.85 7.82 23.08
C TRP A 771 -40.95 8.74 23.64
N ARG A 772 -42.03 8.17 24.20
CA ARG A 772 -43.12 8.88 24.90
C ARG A 772 -43.35 8.45 26.35
N ALA A 773 -42.51 7.58 26.89
CA ALA A 773 -42.68 7.14 28.26
C ALA A 773 -42.45 8.30 29.24
N ASP A 774 -43.16 8.25 30.36
CA ASP A 774 -42.99 9.14 31.50
C ASP A 774 -42.94 10.63 31.13
N GLY A 775 -43.81 11.06 30.22
CA GLY A 775 -44.00 12.47 29.89
C GLY A 775 -42.95 13.10 28.96
N LYS A 776 -42.06 12.31 28.32
CA LYS A 776 -41.15 12.83 27.29
C LYS A 776 -41.93 13.52 26.16
N GLY A 777 -41.51 14.73 25.81
CA GLY A 777 -42.03 15.50 24.67
C GLY A 777 -41.54 14.95 23.32
N ILE A 778 -42.23 15.34 22.24
CA ILE A 778 -41.82 14.99 20.88
C ILE A 778 -40.52 15.74 20.55
N SER A 779 -39.55 15.05 19.98
CA SER A 779 -38.32 15.64 19.47
C SER A 779 -38.32 15.80 17.94
N ILE A 780 -37.35 16.55 17.42
CA ILE A 780 -37.13 16.66 15.97
C ILE A 780 -36.78 15.33 15.32
N TRP A 781 -36.08 14.44 16.04
CA TRP A 781 -35.79 13.11 15.54
C TRP A 781 -37.02 12.20 15.56
N ASP A 782 -37.87 12.32 16.59
CA ASP A 782 -39.17 11.62 16.60
C ASP A 782 -39.99 12.01 15.35
N GLN A 783 -40.07 13.30 15.00
CA GLN A 783 -40.80 13.71 13.80
C GLN A 783 -40.09 13.27 12.50
N PHE A 784 -38.76 13.41 12.45
CA PHE A 784 -37.99 13.08 11.26
C PHE A 784 -38.05 11.58 10.93
N SER A 785 -37.87 10.69 11.91
CA SER A 785 -37.89 9.24 11.69
C SER A 785 -39.27 8.70 11.30
N HIS A 786 -40.34 9.39 11.69
CA HIS A 786 -41.71 9.05 11.31
C HIS A 786 -42.16 9.70 9.99
N THR A 787 -41.28 10.43 9.32
CA THR A 787 -41.55 10.99 8.00
C THR A 787 -41.13 9.98 6.93
N GLU A 788 -42.02 9.71 5.98
CA GLU A 788 -41.77 8.75 4.89
C GLU A 788 -40.46 9.06 4.15
N SER A 789 -39.70 8.01 3.83
CA SER A 789 -38.43 8.06 3.10
C SER A 789 -37.28 8.83 3.77
N LYS A 790 -37.42 9.29 5.01
CA LYS A 790 -36.32 9.95 5.74
C LYS A 790 -35.34 8.98 6.39
N ILE A 791 -35.75 7.75 6.66
CA ILE A 791 -34.90 6.65 7.15
C ILE A 791 -34.84 5.56 6.08
N SER A 792 -33.63 5.11 5.74
CA SER A 792 -33.37 4.20 4.61
C SER A 792 -34.08 2.85 4.73
N ASP A 793 -34.20 2.32 5.94
CA ASP A 793 -34.88 1.05 6.25
C ASP A 793 -36.31 1.24 6.79
N GLY A 794 -36.80 2.48 6.85
CA GLY A 794 -38.13 2.82 7.38
C GLY A 794 -38.32 2.60 8.88
N THR A 795 -37.26 2.35 9.64
CA THR A 795 -37.33 2.12 11.08
C THR A 795 -37.33 3.43 11.89
N THR A 796 -37.67 3.34 13.18
CA THR A 796 -37.67 4.49 14.10
C THR A 796 -36.83 4.24 15.35
N GLY A 797 -36.49 5.33 16.06
CA GLY A 797 -35.78 5.30 17.35
C GLY A 797 -36.67 4.97 18.56
N ASP A 798 -37.95 4.62 18.35
CA ASP A 798 -38.97 4.55 19.41
C ASP A 798 -38.63 3.60 20.55
N VAL A 799 -38.09 2.44 20.17
CA VAL A 799 -37.70 1.38 21.10
C VAL A 799 -36.17 1.34 21.26
N ALA A 800 -35.43 1.62 20.19
CA ALA A 800 -33.97 1.59 20.16
C ALA A 800 -33.39 0.39 20.91
N CYS A 801 -32.50 0.63 21.86
CA CYS A 801 -31.85 -0.38 22.69
C CYS A 801 -32.60 -0.62 24.02
N GLY A 802 -33.57 0.24 24.32
CA GLY A 802 -34.33 0.21 25.57
C GLY A 802 -33.50 0.55 26.81
N SER A 803 -32.41 1.30 26.67
CA SER A 803 -31.54 1.71 27.79
C SER A 803 -32.28 2.52 28.87
N TYR A 804 -33.44 3.11 28.54
CA TYR A 804 -34.32 3.74 29.53
C TYR A 804 -34.74 2.79 30.66
N TYR A 805 -34.89 1.50 30.36
CA TYR A 805 -35.32 0.47 31.31
C TYR A 805 -34.19 -0.45 31.79
N ARG A 806 -32.94 -0.22 31.36
CA ARG A 806 -31.85 -1.20 31.43
C ARG A 806 -30.53 -0.61 31.91
N ILE A 807 -30.62 0.30 32.89
CA ILE A 807 -29.46 0.98 33.46
C ILE A 807 -28.44 -0.03 34.02
N ASP A 808 -28.92 -1.05 34.73
CA ASP A 808 -28.04 -2.03 35.38
C ASP A 808 -27.27 -2.87 34.35
N GLU A 809 -27.93 -3.34 33.30
CA GLU A 809 -27.27 -4.09 32.22
C GLU A 809 -26.25 -3.24 31.46
N ASP A 810 -26.57 -1.97 31.19
CA ASP A 810 -25.66 -1.07 30.50
C ASP A 810 -24.44 -0.73 31.37
N VAL A 811 -24.60 -0.63 32.69
CA VAL A 811 -23.51 -0.42 33.66
C VAL A 811 -22.62 -1.65 33.79
N GLU A 812 -23.18 -2.86 33.74
CA GLU A 812 -22.37 -4.10 33.74
C GLU A 812 -21.47 -4.20 32.50
N MET A 813 -21.94 -3.76 31.33
CA MET A 813 -21.09 -3.66 30.13
C MET A 813 -19.93 -2.68 30.32
N LEU A 814 -20.16 -1.54 30.96
CA LEU A 814 -19.11 -0.56 31.23
C LEU A 814 -18.05 -1.14 32.17
N LYS A 815 -18.45 -1.89 33.21
CA LYS A 815 -17.52 -2.61 34.10
C LYS A 815 -16.70 -3.65 33.35
N SER A 816 -17.31 -4.43 32.46
CA SER A 816 -16.60 -5.47 31.69
C SER A 816 -15.56 -4.89 30.73
N LEU A 817 -15.82 -3.70 30.19
CA LEU A 817 -14.87 -2.91 29.39
C LEU A 817 -13.75 -2.28 30.22
N LYS A 818 -13.89 -2.23 31.56
CA LYS A 818 -12.95 -1.60 32.49
C LYS A 818 -12.75 -0.10 32.24
N VAL A 819 -13.72 0.57 31.61
CA VAL A 819 -13.62 2.01 31.35
C VAL A 819 -13.61 2.79 32.66
N THR A 820 -12.88 3.91 32.67
CA THR A 820 -12.88 4.85 33.79
C THR A 820 -13.95 5.94 33.63
N HIS A 821 -14.41 6.17 32.39
CA HIS A 821 -15.39 7.19 32.06
C HIS A 821 -16.48 6.66 31.14
N TYR A 822 -17.70 7.15 31.34
CA TYR A 822 -18.80 7.01 30.40
C TYR A 822 -19.31 8.39 30.02
N ARG A 823 -19.39 8.62 28.70
CA ARG A 823 -19.93 9.86 28.14
C ARG A 823 -21.33 9.59 27.61
N PHE A 824 -22.33 10.31 28.10
CA PHE A 824 -23.70 10.20 27.58
C PHE A 824 -24.34 11.58 27.36
N SER A 825 -25.38 11.63 26.53
CA SER A 825 -26.19 12.85 26.35
C SER A 825 -27.51 12.79 27.09
N ILE A 826 -28.02 13.96 27.46
CA ILE A 826 -29.37 14.13 28.01
C ILE A 826 -30.31 14.51 26.87
N SER A 827 -31.49 13.90 26.82
CA SER A 827 -32.57 14.30 25.91
C SER A 827 -33.28 15.52 26.50
N TRP A 828 -33.09 16.68 25.87
CA TRP A 828 -33.80 17.91 26.22
C TRP A 828 -35.32 17.71 26.28
N PRO A 829 -36.00 17.11 25.27
CA PRO A 829 -37.45 16.88 25.34
C PRO A 829 -37.87 15.88 26.43
N ARG A 830 -36.94 15.09 26.99
CA ARG A 830 -37.25 14.26 28.17
C ARG A 830 -37.27 15.08 29.45
N VAL A 831 -36.48 16.14 29.56
CA VAL A 831 -36.39 16.99 30.77
C VAL A 831 -37.39 18.13 30.71
N LEU A 832 -37.48 18.82 29.57
CA LEU A 832 -38.43 19.91 29.30
C LEU A 832 -39.23 19.53 28.04
N PRO A 833 -40.42 18.91 28.18
CA PRO A 833 -41.19 18.37 27.06
C PRO A 833 -41.56 19.37 25.97
N ASP A 834 -41.86 20.62 26.33
CA ASP A 834 -42.11 21.72 25.39
C ASP A 834 -40.88 22.61 25.15
N GLY A 835 -39.74 22.23 25.74
CA GLY A 835 -38.48 22.96 25.70
C GLY A 835 -38.41 24.19 26.61
N THR A 836 -39.37 24.39 27.52
CA THR A 836 -39.43 25.54 28.43
C THR A 836 -39.48 25.13 29.91
N LYS A 837 -39.16 26.06 30.82
CA LYS A 837 -39.26 25.85 32.29
C LYS A 837 -40.72 25.73 32.80
N ASN A 838 -41.73 25.86 31.93
CA ASN A 838 -43.14 25.80 32.32
C ASN A 838 -43.52 24.42 32.86
N VAL A 839 -42.96 23.36 32.28
CA VAL A 839 -43.19 21.98 32.67
C VAL A 839 -41.86 21.26 32.78
N VAL A 840 -41.41 21.00 34.01
CA VAL A 840 -40.26 20.13 34.27
C VAL A 840 -40.76 18.69 34.39
N ASN A 841 -40.24 17.80 33.55
CA ASN A 841 -40.57 16.38 33.61
C ASN A 841 -39.73 15.67 34.67
N GLU A 842 -40.23 15.64 35.90
CA GLU A 842 -39.57 15.04 37.07
C GLU A 842 -39.18 13.56 36.88
N PRO A 843 -40.02 12.68 36.31
CA PRO A 843 -39.60 11.32 35.93
C PRO A 843 -38.36 11.27 35.02
N GLY A 844 -38.29 12.15 34.02
CA GLY A 844 -37.16 12.27 33.11
C GLY A 844 -35.87 12.71 33.81
N VAL A 845 -35.95 13.71 34.71
CA VAL A 845 -34.83 14.12 35.57
C VAL A 845 -34.39 12.99 36.49
N SER A 846 -35.35 12.26 37.07
CA SER A 846 -35.10 11.12 37.95
C SER A 846 -34.38 9.98 37.23
N TYR A 847 -34.69 9.72 35.96
CA TYR A 847 -33.98 8.73 35.15
C TYR A 847 -32.47 9.05 35.06
N TYR A 848 -32.11 10.27 34.66
CA TYR A 848 -30.70 10.66 34.59
C TYR A 848 -30.02 10.69 35.95
N SER A 849 -30.73 11.11 37.00
CA SER A 849 -30.22 11.01 38.38
C SER A 849 -29.86 9.58 38.75
N ARG A 850 -30.77 8.62 38.49
CA ARG A 850 -30.52 7.20 38.78
C ARG A 850 -29.35 6.65 37.95
N LEU A 851 -29.28 6.99 36.66
CA LEU A 851 -28.16 6.60 35.81
C LEU A 851 -26.83 7.10 36.37
N ILE A 852 -26.76 8.37 36.76
CA ILE A 852 -25.58 8.99 37.38
C ILE A 852 -25.23 8.27 38.68
N ASP A 853 -26.20 8.04 39.57
CA ASP A 853 -25.96 7.37 40.84
C ASP A 853 -25.45 5.93 40.64
N THR A 854 -26.01 5.19 39.69
CA THR A 854 -25.55 3.83 39.37
C THR A 854 -24.13 3.82 38.79
N LEU A 855 -23.79 4.79 37.92
CA LEU A 855 -22.43 4.95 37.39
C LEU A 855 -21.40 5.27 38.49
N LEU A 856 -21.74 6.17 39.40
CA LEU A 856 -20.90 6.52 40.56
C LEU A 856 -20.69 5.32 41.48
N ASN A 857 -21.77 4.59 41.80
CA ASN A 857 -21.72 3.39 42.63
C ASN A 857 -20.89 2.26 41.98
N ALA A 858 -20.86 2.20 40.65
CA ALA A 858 -20.06 1.25 39.89
C ALA A 858 -18.57 1.64 39.78
N GLY A 859 -18.17 2.81 40.28
CA GLY A 859 -16.79 3.29 40.15
C GLY A 859 -16.42 3.69 38.72
N ILE A 860 -17.40 4.03 37.88
CA ILE A 860 -17.19 4.54 36.51
C ILE A 860 -16.99 6.06 36.58
N THR A 861 -16.04 6.43 37.45
CA THR A 861 -15.39 7.73 37.65
C THR A 861 -13.99 7.42 38.18
N PRO A 862 -12.95 8.21 37.93
CA PRO A 862 -11.62 7.81 38.35
C PRO A 862 -11.54 7.78 39.87
N GLN A 863 -11.02 6.67 40.42
CA GLN A 863 -10.68 6.61 41.83
C GLN A 863 -9.52 7.59 42.11
N PRO A 864 -9.58 8.39 43.18
CA PRO A 864 -8.42 9.12 43.63
C PRO A 864 -7.32 8.11 43.94
N CYS A 865 -6.13 8.32 43.36
CA CYS A 865 -4.96 7.48 43.56
C CYS A 865 -4.74 7.25 45.07
N SER A 866 -4.97 6.02 45.56
CA SER A 866 -4.73 5.68 46.95
C SER A 866 -3.22 5.58 47.20
N ASP A 867 -2.69 6.55 47.94
CA ASP A 867 -1.47 6.53 48.77
C ASP A 867 -0.36 5.49 48.46
N ARG A 868 0.77 5.99 47.90
CA ARG A 868 2.13 6.01 48.53
C ARG A 868 3.29 6.29 47.56
N GLY A 869 3.07 6.25 46.23
CA GLY A 869 4.16 6.39 45.24
C GLY A 869 4.46 7.80 44.74
N CYS A 870 3.52 8.75 44.82
CA CYS A 870 3.58 10.00 44.03
C CYS A 870 4.38 11.16 44.66
N ARG A 871 5.12 10.95 45.76
CA ARG A 871 5.81 12.04 46.48
C ARG A 871 7.22 12.37 45.99
N ARG A 872 7.81 11.69 45.01
CA ARG A 872 9.25 11.85 44.70
C ARG A 872 9.65 12.70 43.49
N ASP A 873 8.79 12.94 42.50
CA ASP A 873 9.25 13.57 41.25
C ASP A 873 8.66 14.96 40.92
N CYS A 874 7.90 15.58 41.83
CA CYS A 874 7.35 16.94 41.63
C CYS A 874 8.20 18.06 42.26
N LEU A 875 9.51 18.09 41.98
CA LEU A 875 10.38 19.22 42.29
C LEU A 875 11.28 19.55 41.09
N PHE A 876 10.68 20.08 40.01
CA PHE A 876 11.44 20.84 39.01
C PHE A 876 11.50 22.31 39.44
N LYS A 877 12.75 22.77 39.62
CA LYS A 877 13.19 24.10 40.06
C LYS A 877 12.55 25.24 39.25
N LEU A 878 11.84 26.13 39.92
CA LEU A 878 11.62 27.51 39.48
C LEU A 878 12.42 28.43 40.40
N ASN A 879 13.62 28.80 39.96
CA ASN A 879 14.39 29.91 40.49
C ASN A 879 14.17 31.11 39.57
N VAL A 880 13.30 32.05 39.93
CA VAL A 880 13.50 33.51 39.77
C VAL A 880 12.57 34.24 40.76
N CYS A 881 13.13 35.10 41.60
CA CYS A 881 12.45 35.96 42.56
C CYS A 881 12.03 37.32 41.97
N ASN A 882 10.93 37.87 42.53
CA ASN A 882 10.47 39.28 42.61
C ASN A 882 9.98 39.94 41.29
N VAL A 883 8.79 40.58 41.21
CA VAL A 883 8.26 41.69 42.03
C VAL A 883 6.69 41.78 41.90
N LEU A 884 6.01 41.86 43.07
CA LEU A 884 4.68 42.45 43.42
C LEU A 884 3.33 41.86 42.89
N SER A 885 2.38 41.79 43.84
CA SER A 885 1.02 41.20 43.81
C SER A 885 -0.09 42.28 43.58
N PRO A 886 -1.42 41.99 43.45
CA PRO A 886 -2.20 40.99 44.21
C PRO A 886 -3.22 40.09 43.44
N SER A 887 -3.23 38.83 43.88
CA SER A 887 -4.39 37.93 44.12
C SER A 887 -5.39 37.57 43.00
N SER A 888 -5.20 36.39 42.39
CA SER A 888 -6.26 35.36 42.17
C SER A 888 -5.75 34.03 41.55
N SER A 889 -4.48 33.93 41.12
CA SER A 889 -3.99 32.79 40.32
C SER A 889 -3.73 31.46 41.06
N LEU A 890 -3.71 31.44 42.40
CA LEU A 890 -3.42 30.20 43.14
C LEU A 890 -4.63 29.25 43.27
N TYR A 891 -5.86 29.78 43.19
CA TYR A 891 -7.09 28.96 43.20
C TYR A 891 -7.38 28.30 41.85
N HIS A 892 -6.90 28.89 40.75
CA HIS A 892 -7.10 28.35 39.40
C HIS A 892 -6.27 27.07 39.14
N ASN A 893 -5.04 26.99 39.66
CA ASN A 893 -4.14 25.85 39.43
C ASN A 893 -4.49 24.58 40.25
N LEU A 894 -5.23 24.71 41.36
CA LEU A 894 -5.75 23.56 42.12
C LEU A 894 -7.11 23.08 41.58
N ALA A 895 -7.96 23.98 41.10
CA ALA A 895 -9.27 23.62 40.52
C ALA A 895 -9.12 22.89 39.17
N VAL A 896 -8.19 23.31 38.30
CA VAL A 896 -7.94 22.64 37.02
C VAL A 896 -7.39 21.21 37.20
N ARG A 897 -6.74 20.89 38.34
CA ARG A 897 -6.28 19.52 38.64
C ARG A 897 -7.40 18.56 39.08
N GLN A 898 -8.62 19.03 39.33
CA GLN A 898 -9.75 18.18 39.78
C GLN A 898 -10.81 17.90 38.71
N ILE A 899 -10.89 18.66 37.60
CA ILE A 899 -11.96 18.53 36.59
C ILE A 899 -11.95 17.15 35.88
N TYR A 900 -10.81 16.46 35.88
CA TYR A 900 -10.63 15.16 35.20
C TYR A 900 -11.22 13.95 35.95
N LEU A 901 -11.94 14.16 37.06
CA LEU A 901 -12.44 13.11 37.97
C LEU A 901 -13.96 12.84 37.86
N TYR A 902 -14.63 13.35 36.81
CA TYR A 902 -16.10 13.42 36.78
C TYR A 902 -16.73 12.81 35.52
N ILE A 903 -17.98 12.34 35.68
CA ILE A 903 -18.82 11.83 34.59
C ILE A 903 -18.99 12.91 33.51
N GLN A 904 -18.83 12.52 32.24
CA GLN A 904 -18.93 13.43 31.11
C GLN A 904 -20.36 13.48 30.58
N VAL A 905 -21.05 14.60 30.76
CA VAL A 905 -22.45 14.76 30.35
C VAL A 905 -22.55 15.76 29.19
N THR A 906 -23.18 15.31 28.10
CA THR A 906 -23.51 16.17 26.96
C THR A 906 -24.93 16.71 27.11
N MET A 907 -25.07 18.04 27.11
CA MET A 907 -26.35 18.71 27.32
C MET A 907 -27.21 18.67 26.06
N TYR A 908 -26.60 18.86 24.90
CA TYR A 908 -27.29 18.80 23.61
C TYR A 908 -26.54 17.94 22.59
N HIS A 909 -27.27 16.98 22.04
CA HIS A 909 -26.79 16.08 21.01
C HIS A 909 -27.90 15.97 19.95
N TRP A 910 -27.95 16.96 19.04
CA TRP A 910 -28.79 17.03 17.81
C TRP A 910 -30.29 16.67 17.97
N ASP A 911 -30.84 16.70 19.19
CA ASP A 911 -32.21 16.28 19.52
C ASP A 911 -33.01 17.41 20.22
N LEU A 912 -33.48 18.37 19.42
CA LEU A 912 -34.28 19.51 19.91
C LEU A 912 -35.72 19.08 20.23
N PRO A 913 -36.39 19.63 21.27
CA PRO A 913 -37.82 19.50 21.41
C PRO A 913 -38.56 20.07 20.18
N GLN A 914 -39.51 19.33 19.64
CA GLN A 914 -40.22 19.70 18.42
C GLN A 914 -40.99 21.02 18.59
N ALA A 915 -41.47 21.31 19.80
CA ALA A 915 -42.12 22.59 20.10
C ALA A 915 -41.19 23.80 19.87
N LEU A 916 -39.89 23.66 20.13
CA LEU A 916 -38.89 24.69 19.84
C LEU A 916 -38.61 24.79 18.35
N GLN A 917 -38.56 23.65 17.65
CA GLN A 917 -38.40 23.63 16.20
C GLN A 917 -39.56 24.31 15.46
N ASN A 918 -40.79 24.14 15.97
CA ASN A 918 -42.00 24.73 15.41
C ASN A 918 -42.02 26.26 15.47
N VAL A 919 -41.30 26.87 16.41
CA VAL A 919 -41.17 28.34 16.52
C VAL A 919 -39.91 28.88 15.83
N GLY A 920 -39.19 28.05 15.05
CA GLY A 920 -38.03 28.46 14.27
C GLY A 920 -36.75 27.69 14.59
N GLY A 921 -36.71 26.88 15.65
CA GLY A 921 -35.52 26.12 16.01
C GLY A 921 -34.31 27.03 16.24
N TRP A 922 -33.10 26.57 15.87
CA TRP A 922 -31.86 27.30 16.12
C TRP A 922 -31.74 28.64 15.35
N GLU A 923 -32.61 28.90 14.37
CA GLU A 923 -32.70 30.21 13.71
C GLU A 923 -33.47 31.26 14.54
N ASN A 924 -34.23 30.82 15.54
CA ASN A 924 -34.91 31.71 16.46
C ASN A 924 -33.98 32.03 17.66
N GLU A 925 -33.57 33.29 17.77
CA GLU A 925 -32.66 33.77 18.83
C GLU A 925 -33.16 33.46 20.25
N THR A 926 -34.49 33.35 20.45
CA THR A 926 -35.04 32.98 21.77
C THR A 926 -34.65 31.56 22.22
N ILE A 927 -34.21 30.68 21.31
CA ILE A 927 -33.75 29.34 21.66
C ILE A 927 -32.43 29.37 22.43
N VAL A 928 -31.58 30.39 22.24
CA VAL A 928 -30.35 30.56 23.03
C VAL A 928 -30.69 30.71 24.51
N GLU A 929 -31.67 31.57 24.83
CA GLU A 929 -32.16 31.78 26.19
C GLU A 929 -32.82 30.52 26.76
N ARG A 930 -33.60 29.79 25.95
CA ARG A 930 -34.21 28.52 26.38
C ARG A 930 -33.16 27.43 26.65
N PHE A 931 -32.08 27.41 25.87
CA PHE A 931 -30.97 26.47 26.09
C PHE A 931 -30.20 26.83 27.37
N ARG A 932 -29.99 28.12 27.65
CA ARG A 932 -29.43 28.58 28.93
C ARG A 932 -30.31 28.15 30.10
N ASP A 933 -31.62 28.35 29.98
CA ASP A 933 -32.59 27.97 31.01
C ASP A 933 -32.61 26.46 31.28
N TYR A 934 -32.59 25.65 30.22
CA TYR A 934 -32.43 24.21 30.31
C TYR A 934 -31.11 23.84 31.00
N SER A 935 -30.02 24.51 30.62
CA SER A 935 -28.69 24.27 31.18
C SER A 935 -28.63 24.56 32.67
N GLU A 936 -29.20 25.69 33.08
CA GLU A 936 -29.31 26.08 34.48
C GLU A 936 -30.07 25.03 35.30
N LEU A 937 -31.18 24.51 34.79
CA LEU A 937 -31.93 23.44 35.44
C LEU A 937 -31.06 22.19 35.61
N LEU A 938 -30.32 21.78 34.59
CA LEU A 938 -29.41 20.63 34.70
C LEU A 938 -28.33 20.85 35.76
N PHE A 939 -27.72 22.04 35.80
CA PHE A 939 -26.72 22.37 36.83
C PHE A 939 -27.32 22.34 38.24
N GLN A 940 -28.54 22.85 38.42
CA GLN A 940 -29.21 22.81 39.71
C GLN A 940 -29.56 21.39 40.15
N ARG A 941 -29.96 20.51 39.23
CA ARG A 941 -30.50 19.18 39.55
C ARG A 941 -29.45 18.07 39.58
N LEU A 942 -28.40 18.18 38.78
CA LEU A 942 -27.38 17.15 38.58
C LEU A 942 -25.96 17.65 38.87
N GLY A 943 -25.76 18.97 38.98
CA GLY A 943 -24.44 19.58 39.09
C GLY A 943 -23.75 19.35 40.42
N ASP A 944 -24.41 18.78 41.43
CA ASP A 944 -23.77 18.31 42.66
C ASP A 944 -22.82 17.13 42.39
N ARG A 945 -23.22 16.24 41.46
CA ARG A 945 -22.52 15.01 41.06
C ARG A 945 -21.78 15.14 39.72
N VAL A 946 -22.27 15.97 38.81
CA VAL A 946 -21.70 16.16 37.46
C VAL A 946 -20.92 17.48 37.40
N LYS A 947 -19.62 17.38 37.09
CA LYS A 947 -18.74 18.57 36.95
C LYS A 947 -18.10 18.69 35.57
N PHE A 948 -18.25 17.69 34.70
CA PHE A 948 -17.76 17.74 33.32
C PHE A 948 -18.93 17.84 32.36
N TRP A 949 -19.11 19.01 31.75
CA TRP A 949 -20.23 19.32 30.88
C TRP A 949 -19.75 19.61 29.46
N ILE A 950 -20.44 19.03 28.47
CA ILE A 950 -20.29 19.34 27.05
C ILE A 950 -21.60 20.01 26.62
N THR A 951 -21.56 21.28 26.25
CA THR A 951 -22.75 22.04 25.89
C THR A 951 -23.37 21.53 24.60
N LEU A 952 -22.61 21.56 23.50
CA LEU A 952 -23.03 21.12 22.17
C LEU A 952 -22.08 20.04 21.67
N ASN A 953 -22.61 18.87 21.30
CA ASN A 953 -21.83 17.87 20.56
C ASN A 953 -21.95 18.11 19.05
N GLU A 954 -20.81 18.15 18.36
CA GLU A 954 -20.72 18.18 16.90
C GLU A 954 -21.63 19.24 16.24
N PRO A 955 -21.47 20.54 16.57
CA PRO A 955 -22.36 21.59 16.07
C PRO A 955 -22.34 21.74 14.53
N TYR A 956 -21.29 21.26 13.87
CA TYR A 956 -21.25 21.12 12.41
C TYR A 956 -22.39 20.25 11.87
N ILE A 957 -22.69 19.13 12.52
CA ILE A 957 -23.77 18.21 12.10
C ILE A 957 -25.12 18.92 12.17
N ILE A 958 -25.35 19.70 13.24
CA ILE A 958 -26.57 20.50 13.40
C ILE A 958 -26.69 21.52 12.27
N ALA A 959 -25.67 22.36 12.09
CA ALA A 959 -25.72 23.48 11.15
C ALA A 959 -25.72 23.02 9.68
N HIS A 960 -24.87 22.05 9.34
CA HIS A 960 -24.68 21.63 7.96
C HIS A 960 -25.62 20.50 7.55
N LEU A 961 -25.63 19.35 8.25
CA LEU A 961 -26.45 18.21 7.83
C LEU A 961 -27.95 18.40 8.16
N GLY A 962 -28.26 19.12 9.24
CA GLY A 962 -29.63 19.39 9.68
C GLY A 962 -30.34 20.52 8.93
N TYR A 963 -29.68 21.68 8.81
CA TYR A 963 -30.24 22.91 8.23
C TYR A 963 -29.68 23.27 6.84
N GLY A 964 -28.49 22.79 6.48
CA GLY A 964 -27.88 23.04 5.18
C GLY A 964 -28.32 22.02 4.12
N GLU A 965 -27.98 20.76 4.31
CA GLU A 965 -28.27 19.67 3.38
C GLU A 965 -29.63 18.99 3.65
N ALA A 966 -30.22 19.19 4.83
CA ALA A 966 -31.50 18.59 5.23
C ALA A 966 -31.57 17.06 5.20
N VAL A 967 -30.40 16.40 5.25
CA VAL A 967 -30.27 14.94 5.31
C VAL A 967 -30.43 14.40 6.73
N PHE A 968 -30.24 15.24 7.75
CA PHE A 968 -30.45 14.92 9.17
C PHE A 968 -31.59 15.76 9.76
N ALA A 969 -32.15 15.38 10.92
CA ALA A 969 -33.17 16.19 11.59
C ALA A 969 -32.65 17.61 11.90
N PRO A 970 -33.45 18.68 11.68
CA PRO A 970 -34.88 18.67 11.40
C PRO A 970 -35.27 18.44 9.94
N GLY A 971 -34.31 18.25 9.03
CA GLY A 971 -34.59 17.96 7.61
C GLY A 971 -35.10 19.16 6.84
N LYS A 972 -34.64 20.37 7.19
CA LYS A 972 -35.06 21.62 6.54
C LYS A 972 -33.94 22.14 5.65
N CYS A 973 -34.22 22.29 4.35
CA CYS A 973 -33.38 23.03 3.41
C CYS A 973 -34.20 24.26 2.95
N TYR A 974 -33.65 25.46 3.12
CA TYR A 974 -34.30 26.68 2.64
C TYR A 974 -33.92 26.94 1.18
N GLU A 975 -34.61 26.29 0.24
CA GLU A 975 -34.67 26.71 -1.18
C GLU A 975 -36.04 27.28 -1.57
N THR A 976 -36.93 27.56 -0.60
CA THR A 976 -38.29 28.03 -0.88
C THR A 976 -38.44 29.56 -0.88
N ILE A 977 -37.57 30.27 -1.61
CA ILE A 977 -37.95 31.58 -2.17
C ILE A 977 -37.78 31.64 -3.70
N TYR A 978 -37.03 30.75 -4.37
CA TYR A 978 -37.01 30.72 -5.84
C TYR A 978 -36.78 29.32 -6.41
N HIS A 979 -37.82 28.49 -6.47
CA HIS A 979 -38.32 27.84 -7.69
C HIS A 979 -39.30 26.71 -7.34
N ASN A 980 -40.48 26.77 -7.95
CA ASN A 980 -41.38 25.63 -8.06
C ASN A 980 -40.77 24.58 -9.01
N SER A 981 -41.11 23.32 -8.72
CA SER A 981 -40.96 22.09 -9.53
C SER A 981 -39.53 21.58 -9.80
N LEU A 982 -39.12 20.49 -9.16
CA LEU A 982 -39.13 19.13 -9.75
C LEU A 982 -38.58 18.08 -8.76
N ASP A 983 -38.87 16.83 -9.09
CA ASP A 983 -38.82 15.59 -8.33
C ASP A 983 -37.53 15.20 -7.58
N LEU A 984 -37.77 14.42 -6.52
CA LEU A 984 -36.91 13.39 -5.93
C LEU A 984 -35.89 12.79 -6.92
N LEU A 985 -34.61 13.07 -6.69
CA LEU A 985 -33.50 12.19 -7.08
C LEU A 985 -32.37 12.34 -6.06
N ILE A 986 -32.14 11.25 -5.34
CA ILE A 986 -31.05 11.03 -4.40
C ILE A 986 -29.73 11.16 -5.16
N TYR A 987 -28.89 12.12 -4.75
CA TYR A 987 -27.53 12.26 -5.23
C TYR A 987 -26.67 11.11 -4.68
N ALA A 988 -26.49 10.07 -5.49
CA ALA A 988 -25.33 9.20 -5.42
C ALA A 988 -24.28 9.74 -6.41
N GLY A 989 -23.14 10.21 -5.89
CA GLY A 989 -21.99 10.59 -6.71
C GLY A 989 -21.27 9.37 -7.31
N PRO A 990 -20.46 9.57 -8.38
CA PRO A 990 -20.26 8.58 -9.42
C PRO A 990 -19.16 7.57 -9.09
N ALA A 991 -19.52 6.30 -9.03
CA ALA A 991 -18.61 5.20 -9.28
C ALA A 991 -19.22 4.33 -10.40
N HIS A 992 -18.70 4.50 -11.61
CA HIS A 992 -18.82 3.48 -12.64
C HIS A 992 -18.21 2.18 -12.08
N TRP A 993 -18.88 1.03 -12.25
CA TRP A 993 -18.48 -0.01 -13.20
C TRP A 993 -19.51 -1.14 -13.25
N THR A 994 -19.54 -1.74 -14.43
CA THR A 994 -20.36 -2.82 -14.96
C THR A 994 -20.20 -4.17 -14.26
N GLN A 995 -21.22 -5.01 -14.46
CA GLN A 995 -21.19 -6.45 -14.83
C GLN A 995 -22.01 -7.42 -13.94
N ALA A 996 -23.16 -7.80 -14.52
CA ALA A 996 -23.83 -9.10 -14.56
C ALA A 996 -23.41 -10.25 -13.62
N ALA A 997 -24.41 -10.83 -12.94
CA ALA A 997 -24.64 -12.28 -12.89
C ALA A 997 -26.07 -12.65 -12.45
N LEU A 998 -26.80 -13.26 -13.40
CA LEU A 998 -27.68 -14.44 -13.25
C LEU A 998 -28.55 -14.60 -12.00
N TRP A 999 -29.89 -14.48 -12.17
CA TRP A 999 -30.84 -15.40 -11.51
C TRP A 999 -31.98 -15.75 -12.48
N GLU A 1000 -32.21 -17.05 -12.63
CA GLU A 1000 -33.19 -17.68 -13.51
C GLU A 1000 -34.63 -17.51 -12.98
N GLY A 1001 -35.55 -17.27 -13.92
CA GLY A 1001 -36.82 -17.99 -13.99
C GLY A 1001 -37.96 -17.59 -13.05
N GLN A 1002 -38.86 -16.73 -13.53
CA GLN A 1002 -40.24 -17.14 -13.78
C GLN A 1002 -41.01 -16.13 -14.65
N GLN A 1003 -41.65 -16.67 -15.68
CA GLN A 1003 -42.47 -15.99 -16.68
C GLN A 1003 -43.73 -15.36 -16.06
N ILE A 1004 -44.18 -14.22 -16.60
CA ILE A 1004 -45.48 -14.08 -17.29
C ILE A 1004 -45.41 -12.91 -18.29
N GLU A 1005 -45.68 -13.33 -19.52
CA GLU A 1005 -45.91 -12.76 -20.85
C GLU A 1005 -46.82 -11.49 -21.03
N PRO A 1006 -47.01 -10.92 -22.26
CA PRO A 1006 -46.43 -9.62 -22.65
C PRO A 1006 -47.41 -8.65 -23.39
N ARG A 1007 -46.87 -7.52 -23.90
CA ARG A 1007 -47.24 -6.71 -25.11
C ARG A 1007 -47.44 -5.20 -24.83
N PRO A 1008 -47.26 -4.31 -25.84
CA PRO A 1008 -46.18 -4.21 -26.84
C PRO A 1008 -45.69 -2.72 -26.99
N PRO A 1009 -44.70 -2.43 -27.86
CA PRO A 1009 -43.85 -1.25 -27.82
C PRO A 1009 -44.34 -0.11 -28.74
N LEU A 1010 -43.86 1.12 -28.50
CA LEU A 1010 -43.82 2.17 -29.52
C LEU A 1010 -42.45 2.85 -29.57
N LEU A 1011 -41.87 2.69 -30.76
CA LEU A 1011 -40.60 3.14 -31.31
C LEU A 1011 -40.38 4.67 -31.30
N LEU A 1012 -39.10 5.04 -31.13
CA LEU A 1012 -38.30 6.04 -31.88
C LEU A 1012 -38.79 7.50 -32.00
N PHE A 1013 -37.93 8.48 -31.64
CA PHE A 1013 -36.90 9.03 -32.55
C PHE A 1013 -36.01 10.07 -31.85
N TYR A 1014 -34.71 9.98 -32.14
CA TYR A 1014 -33.71 11.05 -32.07
C TYR A 1014 -34.07 12.20 -33.04
N LEU A 1015 -33.77 13.46 -32.68
CA LEU A 1015 -32.97 14.41 -33.48
C LEU A 1015 -32.81 15.78 -32.75
N PRO A 1016 -31.75 16.56 -33.05
CA PRO A 1016 -31.18 17.65 -32.24
C PRO A 1016 -31.50 19.06 -32.75
N SER A 1017 -31.28 20.10 -31.93
CA SER A 1017 -30.93 21.49 -32.31
C SER A 1017 -30.83 22.35 -31.03
N SER A 1018 -29.65 22.80 -30.60
CA SER A 1018 -28.97 24.06 -30.97
C SER A 1018 -29.74 25.33 -30.57
N PHE A 1019 -29.31 25.97 -29.48
CA PHE A 1019 -28.79 27.35 -29.46
C PHE A 1019 -27.90 27.57 -28.24
#